data_AF-A0A3M2BIB4-F1
#
_entry.id   AF-A0A3M2BIB4-F1
#
_cell.length_a   1.000
_cell.length_b   1.000
_cell.length_c   1.000
_cell.angle_alpha   90.00
_cell.angle_beta   90.00
_cell.angle_gamma   90.00
#
_symmetry.space_group_name_H-M   'P 1'
#
loop_
_entity.id
_entity.type
_entity.pdbx_description
1 polymer ?
#
loop_
_entity_poly.entity_id
_entity_poly.type
_entity_poly.pdbx_seq_one_letter_code
_entity_poly.pdbx_strand_id
1 'polypeptide(L)'
;MITMDTANERGVAVRAAVALIFVILFSFAGVSPARAAVSAETPDAVIALSPKVFQSSRLLGDFSVLIWIRPDEQTSDARNIFEIPGVLTLGTSDTGSVSAALVVQDSAGSPSTLTVDTGRPLLGGQWQVVCVSFRKALGYLDVFHSDSTGAWSDTESAGFESRAIEVDGPGVRLGQASDGTPAVVGAYGLLAIRTHSVKLSDVATLRQTRRYFSLYDYAQIGSSMNGPSGAMWMLNHAMTTLPVDYDAGGSRPQRAAVVGQPVGLHNVHVWDSSIEVDDPFERFNMVRQADEVRGFRYVSTREPPLDGWFLVDPGFAAIVYDSVPGESALAHQLATEPRRPIRIFVSSNSRAVFRDDGTGVSPGNYAQGFFDYKRAHVSGVLFRPVVRGSTNPWFGFNAVDPPAAELTSLIDSTGGAYATFARFWTGSARAPAEGPGAGLFIQRWGRYELRCRPEPGSLLVADAPLVVQAHVMAFPGASPLQWRPRRGLSQSEVGVDHDRSNFIDLDTTRVTHVFSGDDLVYNSSAISIKGQFEGLIFPGDAMYIASGPGRGQINVIRSVTHTQTRAVIEFDSPMIRWPEPDVTLRFGPWRFETLEYTFPPVADGDAHEWRGLELRPVDSGEGVPVFAYSAFRPDVNGYQFGVAGWGGNGYYPQIIFSEPAAISEWMRIAAPDLWIQVPAQQNSLPEHMSDYTALIRQAAPECEIVWAAEAAHPSGVQLGWVDYIVDHAESEGVIGIVALNRPQIGTELEQLADGHRSNLPHISARGNVKLAELWCQLLLDAAIDPCPADFAPPWHFYDFFDVQVYLAEFVSQTSLADLTGDGIIDFFDLVAYLDAFAAGCG
;
A
#
# COMPACT_ATOMS: atom_id res chain seq x y z
N MET A 1 60.99 -48.97 2.21
CA MET A 1 60.57 -47.97 1.20
C MET A 1 59.33 -47.31 1.77
N ILE A 2 59.49 -46.17 2.47
CA ILE A 2 59.40 -44.81 1.89
C ILE A 2 57.94 -44.55 1.48
N THR A 3 57.09 -44.15 2.45
CA THR A 3 56.59 -42.79 2.79
C THR A 3 55.25 -42.44 2.12
N MET A 4 54.30 -42.05 2.99
CA MET A 4 53.31 -40.95 2.91
C MET A 4 52.67 -40.61 1.55
N ASP A 5 51.33 -40.49 1.50
CA ASP A 5 50.72 -39.20 1.81
C ASP A 5 49.25 -39.26 2.23
N THR A 6 48.94 -38.49 3.28
CA THR A 6 47.64 -38.33 3.93
C THR A 6 46.97 -37.08 3.38
N ALA A 7 46.01 -37.22 2.45
CA ALA A 7 45.35 -36.05 1.87
C ALA A 7 43.87 -36.22 1.49
N ASN A 8 43.17 -37.30 1.91
CA ASN A 8 41.82 -37.56 1.39
C ASN A 8 40.67 -37.66 2.42
N GLU A 9 40.94 -37.47 3.71
CA GLU A 9 39.88 -37.54 4.73
C GLU A 9 39.42 -36.16 5.26
N ARG A 10 40.08 -35.06 4.86
CA ARG A 10 39.64 -33.69 5.18
C ARG A 10 38.65 -33.09 4.17
N GLY A 11 38.48 -33.68 2.98
CA GLY A 11 37.61 -33.15 1.93
C GLY A 11 36.11 -33.46 2.11
N VAL A 12 35.78 -34.55 2.80
CA VAL A 12 34.37 -34.99 2.97
C VAL A 12 33.71 -34.33 4.18
N ALA A 13 34.47 -34.10 5.27
CA ALA A 13 33.97 -33.38 6.45
C ALA A 13 33.79 -31.87 6.17
N VAL A 14 34.61 -31.26 5.31
CA VAL A 14 34.46 -29.85 4.91
C VAL A 14 33.31 -29.67 3.92
N ARG A 15 33.02 -30.64 3.04
CA ARG A 15 31.84 -30.58 2.16
C ARG A 15 30.51 -30.79 2.90
N ALA A 16 30.49 -31.60 3.96
CA ALA A 16 29.33 -31.72 4.84
C ALA A 16 29.13 -30.47 5.73
N ALA A 17 30.22 -29.85 6.21
CA ALA A 17 30.15 -28.60 6.98
C ALA A 17 29.81 -27.37 6.10
N VAL A 18 30.27 -27.32 4.84
CA VAL A 18 29.95 -26.23 3.90
C VAL A 18 28.54 -26.40 3.33
N ALA A 19 28.05 -27.62 3.11
CA ALA A 19 26.63 -27.84 2.77
C ALA A 19 25.69 -27.51 3.95
N LEU A 20 26.11 -27.76 5.19
CA LEU A 20 25.33 -27.38 6.38
C LEU A 20 25.41 -25.87 6.69
N ILE A 21 26.47 -25.18 6.27
CA ILE A 21 26.63 -23.72 6.42
C ILE A 21 25.96 -22.95 5.27
N PHE A 22 25.89 -23.49 4.05
CA PHE A 22 25.15 -22.87 2.94
C PHE A 22 23.63 -23.05 3.03
N VAL A 23 23.13 -24.13 3.66
CA VAL A 23 21.70 -24.28 3.98
C VAL A 23 21.26 -23.41 5.18
N ILE A 24 22.21 -22.90 5.97
CA ILE A 24 21.93 -22.01 7.12
C ILE A 24 22.10 -20.52 6.76
N LEU A 25 22.81 -20.18 5.68
CA LEU A 25 23.09 -18.78 5.29
C LEU A 25 22.20 -18.22 4.16
N PHE A 26 21.33 -19.02 3.54
CA PHE A 26 20.28 -18.54 2.62
C PHE A 26 18.89 -18.43 3.27
N SER A 27 18.79 -18.56 4.59
CA SER A 27 17.52 -18.50 5.34
C SER A 27 17.27 -17.14 6.01
N PHE A 28 18.09 -16.12 5.75
CA PHE A 28 18.03 -14.82 6.42
C PHE A 28 18.21 -13.63 5.46
N ALA A 29 17.38 -13.55 4.42
CA ALA A 29 17.05 -12.30 3.73
C ALA A 29 15.84 -12.53 2.84
N GLY A 30 14.65 -12.34 3.41
CA GLY A 30 13.36 -12.50 2.76
C GLY A 30 12.28 -12.17 3.78
N VAL A 31 12.14 -10.89 4.08
CA VAL A 31 11.21 -10.35 5.08
C VAL A 31 9.77 -10.57 4.62
N SER A 32 8.94 -11.04 5.56
CA SER A 32 7.50 -11.40 5.56
C SER A 32 6.53 -10.43 4.85
N PRO A 33 5.26 -10.81 4.57
CA PRO A 33 4.23 -10.48 5.57
C PRO A 33 3.11 -11.53 5.78
N ALA A 34 2.75 -11.79 7.04
CA ALA A 34 1.65 -12.63 7.48
C ALA A 34 0.68 -11.95 8.50
N ARG A 35 -0.65 -11.98 8.50
CA ARG A 35 -1.73 -13.01 8.65
C ARG A 35 -2.20 -13.45 10.08
N ALA A 36 -3.13 -12.83 10.80
CA ALA A 36 -3.07 -12.52 12.26
C ALA A 36 -3.77 -13.37 13.38
N ALA A 37 -3.25 -13.30 14.64
CA ALA A 37 -3.70 -13.88 15.93
C ALA A 37 -3.12 -13.05 17.13
N VAL A 38 -3.35 -13.42 18.39
CA VAL A 38 -2.55 -12.89 19.55
C VAL A 38 -1.81 -14.01 20.25
N SER A 39 -0.58 -13.76 20.67
CA SER A 39 0.25 -14.69 21.44
C SER A 39 0.28 -14.25 22.89
N ALA A 40 -0.12 -15.16 23.79
CA ALA A 40 0.16 -15.02 25.22
C ALA A 40 1.64 -15.36 25.44
N GLU A 41 2.43 -14.35 25.79
CA GLU A 41 3.87 -14.48 26.04
C GLU A 41 4.18 -14.96 27.46
N THR A 42 3.19 -14.86 28.36
CA THR A 42 3.35 -15.16 29.78
C THR A 42 2.12 -15.84 30.38
N PRO A 43 2.26 -16.61 31.47
CA PRO A 43 1.12 -17.24 32.15
C PRO A 43 0.11 -16.27 32.79
N ASP A 44 0.47 -15.01 33.00
CA ASP A 44 -0.41 -13.96 33.50
C ASP A 44 -1.05 -13.13 32.39
N ALA A 45 -0.85 -13.52 31.12
CA ALA A 45 -1.44 -12.83 29.97
C ALA A 45 -2.97 -12.83 30.06
N VAL A 46 -3.59 -11.67 29.90
CA VAL A 46 -5.04 -11.51 29.97
C VAL A 46 -5.52 -10.40 29.05
N ILE A 47 -6.70 -10.61 28.45
CA ILE A 47 -7.54 -9.59 27.84
C ILE A 47 -8.91 -9.69 28.52
N ALA A 48 -9.24 -8.74 29.41
CA ALA A 48 -10.54 -8.65 30.06
C ALA A 48 -11.34 -7.50 29.47
N LEU A 49 -12.51 -7.81 28.93
CA LEU A 49 -13.39 -6.84 28.30
C LEU A 49 -14.38 -6.27 29.31
N SER A 50 -14.82 -5.04 29.06
CA SER A 50 -15.86 -4.42 29.86
C SER A 50 -17.18 -5.20 29.75
N PRO A 51 -17.99 -5.31 30.83
CA PRO A 51 -19.32 -5.95 30.78
C PRO A 51 -20.28 -5.31 29.77
N LYS A 52 -20.00 -4.07 29.36
CA LYS A 52 -20.76 -3.36 28.31
C LYS A 52 -20.48 -3.89 26.90
N VAL A 53 -19.40 -4.65 26.73
CA VAL A 53 -18.95 -5.22 25.44
C VAL A 53 -19.63 -6.55 25.16
N PHE A 54 -19.90 -7.34 26.21
CA PHE A 54 -20.63 -8.59 26.11
C PHE A 54 -21.44 -8.82 27.40
N GLN A 55 -22.75 -9.06 27.25
CA GLN A 55 -23.65 -9.36 28.37
C GLN A 55 -23.93 -10.87 28.44
N SER A 56 -23.84 -11.46 29.64
CA SER A 56 -24.09 -12.88 29.87
C SER A 56 -25.52 -13.33 29.54
N SER A 57 -26.49 -12.40 29.58
CA SER A 57 -27.88 -12.61 29.13
C SER A 57 -27.99 -13.11 27.69
N ARG A 58 -26.94 -12.95 26.89
CA ARG A 58 -26.85 -13.50 25.53
C ARG A 58 -26.73 -15.03 25.49
N LEU A 59 -26.38 -15.67 26.60
CA LEU A 59 -26.23 -17.13 26.73
C LEU A 59 -27.47 -17.82 27.32
N LEU A 60 -28.63 -17.14 27.37
CA LEU A 60 -29.87 -17.71 27.92
C LEU A 60 -30.55 -18.78 27.03
N GLY A 61 -30.12 -18.88 25.76
CA GLY A 61 -30.57 -19.88 24.78
C GLY A 61 -29.58 -21.02 24.59
N ASP A 62 -29.72 -21.72 23.47
CA ASP A 62 -28.63 -22.55 22.95
C ASP A 62 -27.45 -21.65 22.57
N PHE A 63 -26.23 -22.12 22.79
CA PHE A 63 -25.05 -21.39 22.36
C PHE A 63 -23.86 -22.31 22.15
N SER A 64 -22.84 -21.78 21.48
CA SER A 64 -21.52 -22.37 21.45
C SER A 64 -20.44 -21.29 21.53
N VAL A 65 -19.32 -21.62 22.14
CA VAL A 65 -18.09 -20.82 22.12
C VAL A 65 -17.02 -21.66 21.45
N LEU A 66 -16.43 -21.14 20.38
CA LEU A 66 -15.34 -21.75 19.63
C LEU A 66 -14.10 -20.89 19.74
N ILE A 67 -12.96 -21.52 19.95
CA ILE A 67 -11.68 -20.84 19.89
C ILE A 67 -10.61 -21.70 19.23
N TRP A 68 -9.85 -21.06 18.33
CA TRP A 68 -8.60 -21.61 17.82
C TRP A 68 -7.48 -21.34 18.80
N ILE A 69 -6.71 -22.36 19.13
CA ILE A 69 -5.54 -22.23 20.01
C ILE A 69 -4.36 -23.02 19.47
N ARG A 70 -3.16 -22.47 19.60
CA ARG A 70 -1.89 -23.13 19.38
C ARG A 70 -1.00 -22.90 20.61
N PRO A 71 -1.06 -23.80 21.60
CA PRO A 71 -0.13 -23.76 22.71
C PRO A 71 1.31 -23.90 22.22
N ASP A 72 2.25 -23.23 22.87
CA ASP A 72 3.68 -23.42 22.56
C ASP A 72 4.14 -24.80 23.03
N GLU A 73 3.70 -25.20 24.23
CA GLU A 73 3.99 -26.48 24.85
C GLU A 73 2.72 -27.27 25.14
N GLN A 74 2.85 -28.60 25.28
CA GLN A 74 1.74 -29.43 25.71
C GLN A 74 1.32 -29.05 27.14
N THR A 75 0.02 -28.90 27.37
CA THR A 75 -0.50 -28.58 28.71
C THR A 75 -0.43 -29.81 29.62
N SER A 76 -0.03 -29.60 30.87
CA SER A 76 0.06 -30.65 31.90
C SER A 76 -0.58 -30.26 33.23
N ASP A 77 -1.20 -29.08 33.28
CA ASP A 77 -1.76 -28.45 34.47
C ASP A 77 -2.97 -27.60 34.10
N ALA A 78 -3.65 -27.06 35.12
CA ALA A 78 -4.81 -26.22 34.93
C ALA A 78 -4.43 -24.87 34.33
N ARG A 79 -5.02 -24.55 33.18
CA ARG A 79 -4.79 -23.31 32.44
C ARG A 79 -6.12 -22.77 31.93
N ASN A 80 -6.29 -21.45 31.96
CA ASN A 80 -7.47 -20.81 31.39
C ASN A 80 -7.21 -20.42 29.93
N ILE A 81 -8.24 -20.58 29.10
CA ILE A 81 -8.24 -20.14 27.71
C ILE A 81 -9.23 -18.98 27.57
N PHE A 82 -10.46 -19.19 28.04
CA PHE A 82 -11.57 -18.25 27.94
C PHE A 82 -12.49 -18.36 29.15
N GLU A 83 -12.98 -17.23 29.64
CA GLU A 83 -13.90 -17.17 30.77
C GLU A 83 -14.96 -16.06 30.58
N ILE A 84 -16.18 -16.34 31.00
CA ILE A 84 -17.18 -15.34 31.39
C ILE A 84 -17.33 -15.49 32.91
N PRO A 85 -16.75 -14.58 33.71
CA PRO A 85 -16.61 -14.83 35.14
C PRO A 85 -17.94 -15.09 35.84
N GLY A 86 -18.00 -16.17 36.61
CA GLY A 86 -19.21 -16.63 37.30
C GLY A 86 -20.25 -17.33 36.43
N VAL A 87 -20.01 -17.46 35.11
CA VAL A 87 -20.93 -18.10 34.17
C VAL A 87 -20.28 -19.29 33.48
N LEU A 88 -19.17 -19.08 32.76
CA LEU A 88 -18.57 -20.09 31.89
C LEU A 88 -17.04 -20.04 31.99
N THR A 89 -16.39 -21.18 32.16
CA THR A 89 -14.94 -21.34 32.01
C THR A 89 -14.64 -22.38 30.93
N LEU A 90 -13.61 -22.11 30.13
CA LEU A 90 -13.04 -23.02 29.14
C LEU A 90 -11.52 -22.99 29.29
N GLY A 91 -10.92 -24.14 29.54
CA GLY A 91 -9.51 -24.24 29.87
C GLY A 91 -9.00 -25.67 29.84
N THR A 92 -7.98 -25.94 30.64
CA THR A 92 -7.47 -27.27 30.93
C THR A 92 -7.64 -27.61 32.39
N SER A 93 -7.86 -28.88 32.70
CA SER A 93 -7.93 -29.43 34.06
C SER A 93 -6.54 -29.54 34.70
N ASP A 94 -6.48 -29.99 35.96
CA ASP A 94 -5.22 -30.28 36.67
C ASP A 94 -4.34 -31.33 35.96
N THR A 95 -4.92 -32.10 35.03
CA THR A 95 -4.17 -33.08 34.21
C THR A 95 -3.77 -32.55 32.84
N GLY A 96 -4.07 -31.27 32.56
CA GLY A 96 -3.84 -30.61 31.28
C GLY A 96 -4.92 -30.88 30.24
N SER A 97 -5.95 -31.68 30.54
CA SER A 97 -7.02 -32.04 29.59
C SER A 97 -8.03 -30.92 29.37
N VAL A 98 -8.54 -30.76 28.15
CA VAL A 98 -9.50 -29.70 27.81
C VAL A 98 -10.80 -29.91 28.59
N SER A 99 -11.19 -28.90 29.37
CA SER A 99 -12.35 -28.92 30.25
C SER A 99 -13.16 -27.63 30.14
N ALA A 100 -14.44 -27.72 30.48
CA ALA A 100 -15.34 -26.58 30.57
C ALA A 100 -16.24 -26.69 31.79
N ALA A 101 -16.58 -25.55 32.39
CA ALA A 101 -17.60 -25.48 33.43
C ALA A 101 -18.62 -24.39 33.14
N LEU A 102 -19.91 -24.71 33.25
CA LEU A 102 -21.03 -23.78 33.04
C LEU A 102 -21.92 -23.74 34.27
N VAL A 103 -22.16 -22.55 34.80
CA VAL A 103 -23.17 -22.33 35.84
C VAL A 103 -24.53 -22.19 35.17
N VAL A 104 -25.43 -23.13 35.48
CA VAL A 104 -26.80 -23.19 34.98
C VAL A 104 -27.79 -23.04 36.13
N GLN A 105 -28.98 -22.59 35.81
CA GLN A 105 -30.12 -22.53 36.73
C GLN A 105 -31.27 -23.38 36.19
N ASP A 106 -31.94 -24.08 37.09
CA ASP A 106 -33.17 -24.82 36.79
C ASP A 106 -34.37 -23.86 36.60
N SER A 107 -35.55 -24.43 36.30
CA SER A 107 -36.79 -23.65 36.17
C SER A 107 -37.22 -22.93 37.46
N ALA A 108 -36.73 -23.35 38.62
CA ALA A 108 -36.98 -22.73 39.91
C ALA A 108 -35.94 -21.64 40.28
N GLY A 109 -34.92 -21.43 39.44
CA GLY A 109 -33.84 -20.47 39.65
C GLY A 109 -32.71 -20.97 40.55
N SER A 110 -32.65 -22.28 40.85
CA SER A 110 -31.59 -22.87 41.68
C SER A 110 -30.31 -23.06 40.85
N PRO A 111 -29.16 -22.48 41.25
CA PRO A 111 -27.91 -22.61 40.50
C PRO A 111 -27.25 -23.98 40.72
N SER A 112 -26.60 -24.48 39.67
CA SER A 112 -25.75 -25.68 39.66
C SER A 112 -24.62 -25.49 38.65
N THR A 113 -23.48 -26.14 38.88
CA THR A 113 -22.34 -26.09 37.94
C THR A 113 -22.22 -27.42 37.24
N LEU A 114 -22.28 -27.39 35.91
CA LEU A 114 -21.92 -28.53 35.06
C LEU A 114 -20.43 -28.41 34.73
N THR A 115 -19.67 -29.47 34.98
CA THR A 115 -18.25 -29.54 34.63
C THR A 115 -18.02 -30.76 33.77
N VAL A 116 -17.30 -30.58 32.66
CA VAL A 116 -17.05 -31.63 31.68
C VAL A 116 -15.60 -31.59 31.20
N ASP A 117 -15.01 -32.75 30.91
CA ASP A 117 -13.59 -32.89 30.59
C ASP A 117 -13.39 -33.92 29.46
N THR A 118 -12.69 -33.54 28.40
CA THR A 118 -12.41 -34.42 27.25
C THR A 118 -11.44 -35.58 27.59
N GLY A 119 -10.72 -35.51 28.70
CA GLY A 119 -9.64 -36.43 29.06
C GLY A 119 -8.42 -36.34 28.12
N ARG A 120 -8.32 -35.28 27.30
CA ARG A 120 -7.27 -35.09 26.29
C ARG A 120 -6.54 -33.76 26.47
N PRO A 121 -5.21 -33.75 26.61
CA PRO A 121 -4.44 -32.51 26.76
C PRO A 121 -4.34 -31.73 25.45
N LEU A 122 -4.12 -30.42 25.56
CA LEU A 122 -3.76 -29.61 24.41
C LEU A 122 -2.32 -29.91 23.99
N LEU A 123 -2.11 -30.18 22.71
CA LEU A 123 -0.79 -30.46 22.15
C LEU A 123 0.00 -29.18 21.86
N GLY A 124 1.30 -29.18 22.14
CA GLY A 124 2.19 -28.06 21.81
C GLY A 124 2.49 -27.93 20.32
N GLY A 125 2.76 -26.71 19.86
CA GLY A 125 3.29 -26.41 18.53
C GLY A 125 2.28 -26.54 17.37
N GLN A 126 1.00 -26.78 17.64
CA GLN A 126 0.00 -26.97 16.59
C GLN A 126 -1.34 -26.27 16.87
N TRP A 127 -2.00 -25.82 15.80
CA TRP A 127 -3.36 -25.29 15.87
C TRP A 127 -4.38 -26.39 16.19
N GLN A 128 -5.27 -26.07 17.11
CA GLN A 128 -6.33 -26.91 17.64
C GLN A 128 -7.61 -26.09 17.77
N VAL A 129 -8.75 -26.75 17.71
CA VAL A 129 -10.05 -26.14 18.03
C VAL A 129 -10.48 -26.68 19.37
N VAL A 130 -10.84 -25.78 20.29
CA VAL A 130 -11.63 -26.13 21.47
C VAL A 130 -12.98 -25.44 21.41
N CYS A 131 -14.02 -26.15 21.82
CA CYS A 131 -15.37 -25.63 21.79
C CYS A 131 -16.15 -26.11 23.00
N VAL A 132 -16.97 -25.22 23.55
CA VAL A 132 -18.03 -25.56 24.49
C VAL A 132 -19.37 -25.26 23.86
N SER A 133 -20.34 -26.15 24.03
CA SER A 133 -21.67 -26.03 23.43
C SER A 133 -22.72 -26.38 24.48
N PHE A 134 -23.76 -25.56 24.55
CA PHE A 134 -24.86 -25.76 25.48
C PHE A 134 -26.18 -25.91 24.74
N ARG A 135 -26.93 -26.96 25.10
CA ARG A 135 -28.26 -27.27 24.57
C ARG A 135 -29.29 -27.08 25.67
N LYS A 136 -29.95 -25.93 25.67
CA LYS A 136 -30.89 -25.50 26.73
C LYS A 136 -32.00 -26.52 26.94
N ALA A 137 -32.63 -26.96 25.85
CA ALA A 137 -33.76 -27.89 25.89
C ALA A 137 -33.43 -29.24 26.55
N LEU A 138 -32.14 -29.61 26.60
CA LEU A 138 -31.65 -30.86 27.18
C LEU A 138 -30.87 -30.67 28.48
N GLY A 139 -30.46 -29.43 28.80
CA GLY A 139 -29.54 -29.13 29.89
C GLY A 139 -28.17 -29.80 29.72
N TYR A 140 -27.72 -29.97 28.47
CA TYR A 140 -26.46 -30.64 28.13
C TYR A 140 -25.36 -29.61 27.88
N LEU A 141 -24.24 -29.79 28.56
CA LEU A 141 -22.97 -29.10 28.31
C LEU A 141 -22.03 -30.07 27.62
N ASP A 142 -21.69 -29.77 26.37
CA ASP A 142 -20.70 -30.51 25.59
C ASP A 142 -19.39 -29.72 25.57
N VAL A 143 -18.26 -30.40 25.76
CA VAL A 143 -16.93 -29.87 25.44
C VAL A 143 -16.34 -30.68 24.29
N PHE A 144 -15.73 -29.98 23.34
CA PHE A 144 -15.12 -30.55 22.14
C PHE A 144 -13.67 -30.10 22.04
N HIS A 145 -12.80 -31.01 21.62
CA HIS A 145 -11.39 -30.75 21.32
C HIS A 145 -11.04 -31.44 20.00
N SER A 146 -10.35 -30.73 19.09
CA SER A 146 -9.82 -31.35 17.87
C SER A 146 -8.41 -30.86 17.56
N ASP A 147 -7.52 -31.82 17.29
CA ASP A 147 -6.11 -31.61 16.98
C ASP A 147 -5.66 -32.44 15.76
N SER A 148 -4.35 -32.66 15.58
CA SER A 148 -3.81 -33.48 14.47
C SER A 148 -4.10 -34.98 14.57
N THR A 149 -4.44 -35.49 15.75
CA THR A 149 -4.66 -36.91 16.03
C THR A 149 -6.14 -37.30 16.05
N GLY A 150 -7.06 -36.34 16.20
CA GLY A 150 -8.49 -36.61 16.12
C GLY A 150 -9.39 -35.47 16.60
N ALA A 151 -10.64 -35.83 16.87
CA ALA A 151 -11.63 -34.99 17.51
C ALA A 151 -12.32 -35.79 18.63
N TRP A 152 -12.50 -35.18 19.79
CA TRP A 152 -13.10 -35.78 20.98
C TRP A 152 -14.16 -34.87 21.56
N SER A 153 -15.09 -35.49 22.28
CA SER A 153 -16.15 -34.81 23.00
C SER A 153 -16.41 -35.51 24.31
N ASP A 154 -16.84 -34.76 25.31
CA ASP A 154 -17.55 -35.30 26.46
C ASP A 154 -18.76 -34.42 26.79
N THR A 155 -19.73 -34.98 27.52
CA THR A 155 -21.01 -34.33 27.80
C THR A 155 -21.38 -34.49 29.27
N GLU A 156 -21.71 -33.38 29.92
CA GLU A 156 -22.33 -33.37 31.24
C GLU A 156 -23.80 -32.90 31.13
N SER A 157 -24.67 -33.44 31.98
CA SER A 157 -26.12 -33.19 31.92
C SER A 157 -26.65 -32.76 33.28
N ALA A 158 -27.37 -31.63 33.31
CA ALA A 158 -28.15 -31.23 34.48
C ALA A 158 -29.27 -32.25 34.82
N GLY A 159 -29.74 -33.00 33.83
CA GLY A 159 -30.86 -33.95 33.98
C GLY A 159 -32.23 -33.29 33.90
N PHE A 160 -32.29 -32.00 33.56
CA PHE A 160 -33.49 -31.18 33.41
C PHE A 160 -33.23 -30.03 32.43
N GLU A 161 -34.30 -29.39 31.93
CA GLU A 161 -34.19 -28.15 31.16
C GLU A 161 -33.59 -27.06 32.05
N SER A 162 -32.46 -26.50 31.62
CA SER A 162 -31.73 -25.47 32.35
C SER A 162 -31.30 -24.37 31.39
N ARG A 163 -31.00 -23.19 31.95
CA ARG A 163 -30.43 -22.05 31.20
C ARG A 163 -29.15 -21.59 31.88
N ALA A 164 -28.24 -20.97 31.14
CA ALA A 164 -27.10 -20.30 31.77
C ALA A 164 -27.59 -19.26 32.79
N ILE A 165 -26.83 -19.09 33.86
CA ILE A 165 -27.11 -18.01 34.82
C ILE A 165 -26.77 -16.66 34.18
N GLU A 166 -27.59 -15.66 34.48
CA GLU A 166 -27.28 -14.27 34.19
C GLU A 166 -26.59 -13.70 35.43
N VAL A 167 -25.39 -13.16 35.24
CA VAL A 167 -24.63 -12.52 36.31
C VAL A 167 -24.36 -11.08 35.88
N ASP A 168 -24.75 -10.14 36.74
CA ASP A 168 -24.22 -8.78 36.72
C ASP A 168 -22.75 -8.87 37.17
N GLY A 169 -21.82 -8.87 36.20
CA GLY A 169 -20.44 -9.26 36.48
C GLY A 169 -19.43 -8.71 35.49
N PRO A 170 -18.16 -9.14 35.57
CA PRO A 170 -17.09 -8.75 34.65
C PRO A 170 -17.41 -9.22 33.22
N GLY A 171 -16.91 -8.52 32.21
CA GLY A 171 -17.05 -8.97 30.83
C GLY A 171 -16.16 -10.18 30.54
N VAL A 172 -16.18 -10.61 29.28
CA VAL A 172 -15.39 -11.74 28.76
C VAL A 172 -13.90 -11.58 29.08
N ARG A 173 -13.24 -12.67 29.49
CA ARG A 173 -11.79 -12.76 29.69
C ARG A 173 -11.19 -13.79 28.74
N LEU A 174 -10.07 -13.44 28.12
CA LEU A 174 -9.19 -14.35 27.38
C LEU A 174 -7.84 -14.45 28.09
N GLY A 175 -7.26 -15.64 28.18
CA GLY A 175 -6.02 -15.88 28.91
C GLY A 175 -6.30 -16.15 30.39
N GLN A 176 -5.67 -15.42 31.31
CA GLN A 176 -5.77 -15.69 32.76
C GLN A 176 -7.21 -15.55 33.30
N ALA A 177 -7.62 -16.51 34.12
CA ALA A 177 -8.93 -16.49 34.78
C ALA A 177 -9.00 -15.44 35.91
N SER A 178 -10.23 -15.10 36.30
CA SER A 178 -10.54 -14.19 37.40
C SER A 178 -10.11 -14.69 38.78
N ASP A 179 -9.99 -16.01 38.95
CA ASP A 179 -9.49 -16.66 40.17
C ASP A 179 -7.94 -16.77 40.22
N GLY A 180 -7.25 -16.31 39.17
CA GLY A 180 -5.80 -16.34 39.05
C GLY A 180 -5.26 -17.54 38.27
N THR A 181 -6.10 -18.49 37.83
CA THR A 181 -5.67 -19.62 37.01
C THR A 181 -4.89 -19.14 35.78
N PRO A 182 -3.64 -19.59 35.56
CA PRO A 182 -2.78 -19.05 34.52
C PRO A 182 -3.32 -19.26 33.11
N ALA A 183 -2.99 -18.36 32.18
CA ALA A 183 -3.26 -18.52 30.77
C ALA A 183 -2.49 -19.72 30.17
N VAL A 184 -3.04 -20.31 29.11
CA VAL A 184 -2.24 -21.11 28.16
C VAL A 184 -1.28 -20.18 27.43
N VAL A 185 0.02 -20.49 27.45
CA VAL A 185 1.05 -19.76 26.70
C VAL A 185 1.05 -20.24 25.24
N GLY A 186 1.06 -19.31 24.30
CA GLY A 186 0.97 -19.59 22.87
C GLY A 186 -0.06 -18.73 22.15
N ALA A 187 -0.40 -19.09 20.91
CA ALA A 187 -1.24 -18.28 20.04
C ALA A 187 -2.75 -18.61 20.21
N TYR A 188 -3.54 -17.54 20.28
CA TYR A 188 -5.00 -17.54 20.31
C TYR A 188 -5.49 -16.96 18.97
N GLY A 189 -6.24 -17.78 18.22
CA GLY A 189 -6.88 -17.40 16.97
C GLY A 189 -8.31 -16.91 17.20
N LEU A 190 -9.19 -17.08 16.22
CA LEU A 190 -10.56 -16.56 16.30
C LEU A 190 -11.31 -17.15 17.50
N LEU A 191 -11.88 -16.27 18.32
CA LEU A 191 -12.89 -16.61 19.32
C LEU A 191 -14.26 -16.19 18.77
N ALA A 192 -15.20 -17.13 18.70
CA ALA A 192 -16.56 -16.89 18.23
C ALA A 192 -17.59 -17.45 19.21
N ILE A 193 -18.57 -16.61 19.57
CA ILE A 193 -19.75 -16.99 20.35
C ILE A 193 -20.95 -17.00 19.41
N ARG A 194 -21.74 -18.07 19.46
CA ARG A 194 -22.87 -18.33 18.56
C ARG A 194 -24.16 -18.57 19.32
N THR A 195 -25.29 -18.36 18.65
CA THR A 195 -26.65 -18.52 19.20
C THR A 195 -27.22 -19.92 19.04
N HIS A 196 -26.38 -20.89 18.69
CA HIS A 196 -26.77 -22.28 18.50
C HIS A 196 -25.68 -23.24 18.98
N SER A 197 -26.13 -24.43 19.34
CA SER A 197 -25.29 -25.55 19.72
C SER A 197 -24.62 -26.19 18.49
N VAL A 198 -23.48 -26.85 18.71
CA VAL A 198 -22.71 -27.58 17.69
C VAL A 198 -22.50 -29.04 18.08
N LYS A 199 -22.08 -29.86 17.13
CA LYS A 199 -21.77 -31.29 17.31
C LYS A 199 -20.29 -31.55 17.03
N LEU A 200 -19.80 -32.72 17.45
CA LEU A 200 -18.41 -33.14 17.22
C LEU A 200 -18.02 -33.11 15.74
N SER A 201 -18.94 -33.46 14.83
CA SER A 201 -18.73 -33.39 13.38
C SER A 201 -18.41 -31.97 12.89
N ASP A 202 -18.98 -30.95 13.52
CA ASP A 202 -18.80 -29.56 13.12
C ASP A 202 -17.38 -29.09 13.48
N VAL A 203 -16.93 -29.46 14.68
CA VAL A 203 -15.57 -29.16 15.19
C VAL A 203 -14.51 -29.94 14.42
N ALA A 204 -14.76 -31.23 14.12
CA ALA A 204 -13.87 -32.02 13.28
C ALA A 204 -13.76 -31.44 11.86
N THR A 205 -14.89 -31.02 11.28
CA THR A 205 -14.92 -30.38 9.95
C THR A 205 -14.14 -29.07 9.97
N LEU A 206 -14.35 -28.21 10.98
CA LEU A 206 -13.59 -26.97 11.16
C LEU A 206 -12.08 -27.21 11.18
N ARG A 207 -11.63 -28.21 11.94
CA ARG A 207 -10.22 -28.58 12.02
C ARG A 207 -9.68 -29.13 10.70
N GLN A 208 -10.49 -29.87 9.96
CA GLN A 208 -10.11 -30.45 8.67
C GLN A 208 -10.03 -29.40 7.56
N THR A 209 -11.01 -28.48 7.49
CA THR A 209 -11.03 -27.42 6.46
C THR A 209 -9.99 -26.34 6.70
N ARG A 210 -9.53 -26.17 7.96
CA ARG A 210 -8.56 -25.15 8.37
C ARG A 210 -8.99 -23.73 7.97
N ARG A 211 -10.28 -23.51 7.75
CA ARG A 211 -10.79 -22.18 7.42
C ARG A 211 -10.96 -21.41 8.72
N TYR A 212 -10.26 -20.29 8.85
CA TYR A 212 -10.24 -19.51 10.09
C TYR A 212 -11.65 -19.06 10.51
N PHE A 213 -12.47 -18.70 9.53
CA PHE A 213 -13.88 -18.30 9.71
C PHE A 213 -14.90 -19.40 9.33
N SER A 214 -14.49 -20.69 9.24
CA SER A 214 -15.32 -21.77 8.66
C SER A 214 -16.69 -21.92 9.31
N LEU A 215 -17.79 -22.09 8.59
CA LEU A 215 -18.07 -21.93 7.15
C LEU A 215 -19.56 -21.61 6.97
N TYR A 216 -20.02 -21.26 5.77
CA TYR A 216 -21.42 -20.99 5.42
C TYR A 216 -22.28 -22.26 5.30
N ASP A 217 -23.58 -22.12 5.47
CA ASP A 217 -24.54 -23.21 5.33
C ASP A 217 -24.69 -23.62 3.86
N TYR A 218 -24.05 -24.71 3.44
CA TYR A 218 -24.21 -25.26 2.09
C TYR A 218 -25.50 -26.07 1.91
N ALA A 219 -26.22 -26.40 3.00
CA ALA A 219 -27.28 -27.42 2.96
C ALA A 219 -28.64 -26.98 3.52
N GLN A 220 -28.75 -25.85 4.22
CA GLN A 220 -29.97 -25.39 4.92
C GLN A 220 -30.60 -26.42 5.87
N ILE A 221 -29.79 -27.32 6.44
CA ILE A 221 -30.25 -28.35 7.39
C ILE A 221 -29.64 -28.00 8.75
N GLY A 222 -30.49 -27.53 9.68
CA GLY A 222 -30.12 -27.01 10.99
C GLY A 222 -29.09 -27.82 11.77
N SER A 223 -27.83 -27.41 11.63
CA SER A 223 -26.67 -27.51 12.54
C SER A 223 -25.51 -26.72 11.91
N SER A 224 -25.82 -25.53 11.37
CA SER A 224 -24.99 -24.82 10.41
C SER A 224 -23.90 -24.00 11.10
N MET A 225 -22.63 -24.28 10.78
CA MET A 225 -21.71 -23.16 10.66
C MET A 225 -22.27 -22.28 9.54
N ASN A 226 -22.41 -20.97 9.75
CA ASN A 226 -22.89 -20.01 8.74
C ASN A 226 -21.94 -18.80 8.56
N GLY A 227 -20.64 -19.03 8.76
CA GLY A 227 -19.62 -17.98 8.73
C GLY A 227 -19.86 -16.91 9.81
N PRO A 228 -19.49 -15.64 9.55
CA PRO A 228 -19.81 -14.50 10.42
C PRO A 228 -21.30 -14.34 10.71
N SER A 229 -22.19 -14.79 9.82
CA SER A 229 -23.64 -14.51 9.91
C SER A 229 -24.37 -15.20 11.06
N GLY A 230 -23.79 -16.22 11.70
CA GLY A 230 -24.32 -16.81 12.94
C GLY A 230 -23.29 -16.96 14.03
N ALA A 231 -22.20 -16.20 13.93
CA ALA A 231 -21.68 -15.64 15.16
C ALA A 231 -22.68 -14.61 15.67
N MET A 232 -22.81 -14.52 16.98
CA MET A 232 -23.44 -13.38 17.67
C MET A 232 -22.39 -12.35 18.08
N TRP A 233 -21.20 -12.85 18.41
CA TRP A 233 -20.10 -12.06 18.91
C TRP A 233 -18.78 -12.75 18.53
N MET A 234 -17.79 -11.99 18.07
CA MET A 234 -16.46 -12.51 17.80
C MET A 234 -15.41 -11.57 18.34
N LEU A 235 -14.35 -12.15 18.88
CA LEU A 235 -13.11 -11.44 19.16
C LEU A 235 -12.13 -11.90 18.09
N ASN A 236 -11.87 -11.00 17.14
CA ASN A 236 -10.82 -11.22 16.16
C ASN A 236 -9.65 -10.34 16.55
N HIS A 237 -8.51 -10.99 16.72
CA HIS A 237 -7.36 -10.45 17.37
C HIS A 237 -6.53 -9.51 16.51
N ALA A 238 -6.99 -9.06 15.34
CA ALA A 238 -6.16 -8.18 14.51
C ALA A 238 -6.89 -7.34 13.45
N MET A 239 -8.19 -7.11 13.63
CA MET A 239 -8.91 -6.18 12.77
C MET A 239 -8.39 -4.77 13.00
N THR A 240 -8.06 -4.08 11.91
CA THR A 240 -7.28 -2.84 11.93
C THR A 240 -8.12 -1.60 12.24
N THR A 241 -7.77 -0.92 13.32
CA THR A 241 -7.51 0.53 13.37
C THR A 241 -6.51 0.77 14.51
N LEU A 242 -5.76 1.88 14.54
CA LEU A 242 -4.90 2.18 15.70
C LEU A 242 -5.61 1.98 17.05
N PRO A 243 -4.84 1.75 18.14
CA PRO A 243 -5.30 2.17 19.45
C PRO A 243 -5.73 3.63 19.39
N VAL A 244 -6.97 3.92 19.76
CA VAL A 244 -7.36 5.28 20.13
C VAL A 244 -6.65 5.57 21.45
N ASP A 245 -5.35 5.86 21.39
CA ASP A 245 -4.60 6.35 22.53
C ASP A 245 -4.70 7.87 22.51
N TYR A 246 -5.79 8.37 23.09
CA TYR A 246 -6.10 9.80 23.17
C TYR A 246 -5.03 10.57 23.97
N ASP A 247 -4.21 9.86 24.76
CA ASP A 247 -3.17 10.43 25.62
C ASP A 247 -1.78 10.52 24.95
N ALA A 248 -1.60 9.99 23.74
CA ALA A 248 -0.34 10.05 22.97
C ALA A 248 -0.20 11.28 22.04
N GLY A 249 -1.12 12.26 22.10
CA GLY A 249 -0.92 13.58 21.49
C GLY A 249 -1.05 13.69 19.95
N GLY A 250 -1.62 12.70 19.26
CA GLY A 250 -1.83 12.74 17.80
C GLY A 250 -3.24 13.19 17.39
N SER A 251 -3.37 14.23 16.56
CA SER A 251 -4.66 14.76 16.08
C SER A 251 -5.26 14.06 14.85
N ARG A 252 -4.84 12.83 14.50
CA ARG A 252 -5.38 12.07 13.35
C ARG A 252 -5.39 10.55 13.58
N PRO A 253 -6.43 9.83 13.13
CA PRO A 253 -6.52 8.38 13.26
C PRO A 253 -5.58 7.69 12.26
N GLN A 254 -4.53 7.03 12.75
CA GLN A 254 -3.73 6.11 11.94
C GLN A 254 -4.34 4.70 11.98
N ARG A 255 -3.81 3.85 11.11
CA ARG A 255 -4.57 2.77 10.48
C ARG A 255 -3.59 1.61 10.14
N ALA A 256 -2.49 1.49 10.89
CA ALA A 256 -1.42 0.53 10.62
C ALA A 256 -1.65 -0.81 11.35
N ALA A 257 -1.09 -1.89 10.80
CA ALA A 257 -1.15 -3.23 11.37
C ALA A 257 -0.26 -3.33 12.63
N VAL A 258 -0.78 -3.94 13.70
CA VAL A 258 -0.14 -3.97 15.03
C VAL A 258 0.71 -5.24 15.29
N VAL A 259 0.98 -6.04 14.27
CA VAL A 259 1.72 -7.31 14.43
C VAL A 259 3.13 -7.07 14.99
N GLY A 260 3.51 -7.89 15.97
CA GLY A 260 4.74 -7.74 16.76
C GLY A 260 4.61 -6.80 17.95
N GLN A 261 3.53 -5.98 18.04
CA GLN A 261 3.31 -5.03 19.13
C GLN A 261 2.49 -5.65 20.28
N PRO A 262 2.65 -5.16 21.53
CA PRO A 262 1.80 -5.55 22.63
C PRO A 262 0.31 -5.22 22.39
N VAL A 263 -0.59 -6.08 22.86
CA VAL A 263 -2.01 -5.76 22.98
C VAL A 263 -2.18 -4.77 24.14
N GLY A 264 -3.05 -3.77 23.99
CA GLY A 264 -3.33 -2.73 24.97
C GLY A 264 -4.83 -2.50 25.17
N LEU A 265 -5.18 -1.64 26.13
CA LEU A 265 -6.58 -1.44 26.56
C LEU A 265 -7.51 -0.88 25.48
N HIS A 266 -6.95 -0.24 24.45
CA HIS A 266 -7.68 0.51 23.42
C HIS A 266 -7.52 -0.06 22.01
N ASN A 267 -6.87 -1.21 21.84
CA ASN A 267 -6.69 -1.84 20.54
C ASN A 267 -7.38 -3.21 20.43
N VAL A 268 -8.36 -3.50 21.29
CA VAL A 268 -9.12 -4.75 21.21
C VAL A 268 -10.38 -4.58 20.35
N HIS A 269 -10.51 -5.42 19.33
CA HIS A 269 -11.57 -5.35 18.32
C HIS A 269 -12.58 -6.47 18.47
N VAL A 270 -13.85 -6.09 18.49
CA VAL A 270 -14.96 -7.02 18.71
C VAL A 270 -15.98 -6.83 17.61
N TRP A 271 -16.35 -7.92 16.97
CA TRP A 271 -17.55 -7.97 16.15
C TRP A 271 -18.76 -8.32 17.00
N ASP A 272 -19.82 -7.55 16.84
CA ASP A 272 -21.06 -7.76 17.54
C ASP A 272 -22.24 -7.64 16.56
N SER A 273 -22.96 -8.76 16.38
CA SER A 273 -24.12 -8.85 15.51
C SER A 273 -25.26 -7.91 15.91
N SER A 274 -25.34 -7.49 17.17
CA SER A 274 -26.42 -6.64 17.67
C SER A 274 -26.27 -5.18 17.29
N ILE A 275 -25.19 -4.81 16.61
CA ILE A 275 -24.87 -3.41 16.31
C ILE A 275 -25.31 -3.14 14.88
N GLU A 276 -26.31 -2.27 14.78
CA GLU A 276 -26.80 -1.77 13.51
C GLU A 276 -25.77 -0.80 12.93
N VAL A 277 -25.20 -1.22 11.81
CA VAL A 277 -24.30 -0.44 10.94
C VAL A 277 -24.70 -0.76 9.51
N ASP A 278 -24.43 0.16 8.59
CA ASP A 278 -24.83 0.02 7.19
C ASP A 278 -24.05 -1.10 6.48
N ASP A 279 -22.82 -1.37 6.90
CA ASP A 279 -21.96 -2.43 6.38
C ASP A 279 -21.61 -3.46 7.49
N PRO A 280 -21.92 -4.77 7.33
CA PRO A 280 -21.60 -5.80 8.31
C PRO A 280 -20.13 -5.87 8.75
N PHE A 281 -19.19 -5.41 7.92
CA PHE A 281 -17.77 -5.38 8.25
C PHE A 281 -17.38 -4.18 9.13
N GLU A 282 -18.16 -3.09 9.13
CA GLU A 282 -17.97 -1.99 10.09
C GLU A 282 -18.14 -2.46 11.54
N ARG A 283 -18.87 -3.57 11.76
CA ARG A 283 -18.97 -4.21 13.07
C ARG A 283 -17.63 -4.69 13.60
N PHE A 284 -16.66 -5.03 12.74
CA PHE A 284 -15.31 -5.39 13.18
C PHE A 284 -14.43 -4.17 13.52
N ASN A 285 -14.79 -2.99 13.03
CA ASN A 285 -14.05 -1.75 13.26
C ASN A 285 -14.44 -1.07 14.59
N MET A 286 -15.36 -1.66 15.37
CA MET A 286 -15.74 -1.10 16.67
C MET A 286 -14.66 -1.38 17.71
N VAL A 287 -13.90 -0.34 18.02
CA VAL A 287 -13.00 -0.32 19.18
C VAL A 287 -13.84 -0.37 20.46
N ARG A 288 -13.62 -1.39 21.27
CA ARG A 288 -14.27 -1.56 22.57
C ARG A 288 -13.22 -1.49 23.67
N GLN A 289 -13.58 -0.86 24.79
CA GLN A 289 -12.67 -0.71 25.92
C GLN A 289 -12.49 -2.06 26.62
N ALA A 290 -11.24 -2.51 26.71
CA ALA A 290 -10.84 -3.55 27.64
C ALA A 290 -10.61 -2.93 29.03
N ASP A 291 -10.99 -3.64 30.07
CA ASP A 291 -10.76 -3.24 31.47
C ASP A 291 -9.33 -3.59 31.90
N GLU A 292 -8.75 -4.66 31.32
CA GLU A 292 -7.42 -5.16 31.65
C GLU A 292 -6.79 -5.82 30.42
N VAL A 293 -5.56 -5.44 30.07
CA VAL A 293 -4.76 -6.11 29.05
C VAL A 293 -3.31 -6.20 29.50
N ARG A 294 -2.74 -7.41 29.49
CA ARG A 294 -1.29 -7.64 29.71
C ARG A 294 -0.84 -8.96 29.08
N GLY A 295 0.47 -9.10 28.87
CA GLY A 295 1.10 -10.37 28.47
C GLY A 295 0.76 -10.89 27.07
N PHE A 296 -0.02 -10.15 26.28
CA PHE A 296 -0.35 -10.51 24.90
C PHE A 296 0.40 -9.65 23.88
N ARG A 297 0.76 -10.26 22.74
CA ARG A 297 1.31 -9.60 21.56
C ARG A 297 0.49 -9.97 20.34
N TYR A 298 0.30 -9.05 19.40
CA TYR A 298 -0.25 -9.38 18.09
C TYR A 298 0.74 -10.23 17.32
N VAL A 299 0.30 -11.39 16.85
CA VAL A 299 1.09 -12.29 16.02
C VAL A 299 0.35 -12.61 14.75
N SER A 300 0.98 -13.39 13.89
CA SER A 300 0.35 -13.86 12.68
C SER A 300 0.36 -15.37 12.52
N THR A 301 -0.84 -15.94 12.44
CA THR A 301 -1.17 -17.30 11.99
C THR A 301 -0.47 -17.81 10.74
N ARG A 302 0.13 -16.95 9.89
CA ARG A 302 0.92 -17.43 8.74
C ARG A 302 2.39 -17.03 8.74
N GLU A 303 2.88 -16.45 9.82
CA GLU A 303 4.30 -16.12 9.99
C GLU A 303 5.07 -17.34 10.54
N PRO A 304 6.39 -17.45 10.34
CA PRO A 304 7.21 -18.59 10.78
C PRO A 304 7.46 -18.76 12.30
N PRO A 305 6.47 -18.53 13.18
CA PRO A 305 6.30 -19.53 14.23
C PRO A 305 4.97 -20.30 14.13
N LEU A 306 4.04 -19.90 13.27
CA LEU A 306 2.68 -20.43 13.14
C LEU A 306 2.43 -21.16 11.80
N ASP A 307 3.43 -21.21 10.92
CA ASP A 307 3.58 -22.07 9.73
C ASP A 307 2.42 -22.07 8.71
N GLY A 308 1.62 -21.00 8.66
CA GLY A 308 0.64 -20.83 7.59
C GLY A 308 -0.49 -21.86 7.59
N TRP A 309 -0.87 -22.38 8.77
CA TRP A 309 -1.75 -23.54 8.87
C TRP A 309 -3.17 -23.31 8.31
N PHE A 310 -3.72 -22.11 8.48
CA PHE A 310 -5.08 -21.79 8.01
C PHE A 310 -5.12 -21.61 6.49
N LEU A 311 -6.09 -22.27 5.87
CA LEU A 311 -6.42 -22.04 4.48
C LEU A 311 -7.06 -20.67 4.31
N VAL A 312 -6.79 -20.08 3.16
CA VAL A 312 -7.36 -18.81 2.75
C VAL A 312 -8.65 -19.11 2.00
N ASP A 313 -9.77 -18.56 2.45
CA ASP A 313 -11.01 -18.72 1.72
C ASP A 313 -10.92 -17.86 0.44
N PRO A 314 -11.14 -18.40 -0.77
CA PRO A 314 -11.30 -17.53 -1.92
C PRO A 314 -12.50 -16.59 -1.70
N GLY A 315 -13.51 -16.99 -0.93
CA GLY A 315 -14.79 -16.30 -0.78
C GLY A 315 -15.85 -16.94 -1.66
N PHE A 316 -17.11 -17.02 -1.18
CA PHE A 316 -18.18 -17.80 -1.82
C PHE A 316 -18.63 -17.28 -3.21
N ALA A 317 -18.21 -16.06 -3.61
CA ALA A 317 -18.52 -15.44 -4.90
C ALA A 317 -17.27 -14.91 -5.62
N ALA A 318 -16.10 -15.40 -5.22
CA ALA A 318 -14.85 -14.79 -5.59
C ALA A 318 -14.39 -15.35 -6.93
N ILE A 319 -14.73 -14.65 -8.00
CA ILE A 319 -14.19 -14.95 -9.32
C ILE A 319 -12.71 -14.59 -9.27
N VAL A 320 -11.87 -15.61 -9.43
CA VAL A 320 -10.44 -15.43 -9.73
C VAL A 320 -10.37 -15.28 -11.23
N TYR A 321 -9.86 -14.14 -11.67
CA TYR A 321 -9.63 -13.89 -13.09
C TYR A 321 -8.20 -14.27 -13.43
N ASP A 322 -8.03 -14.98 -14.54
CA ASP A 322 -6.72 -15.17 -15.13
C ASP A 322 -6.14 -13.81 -15.53
N SER A 323 -4.82 -13.69 -15.49
CA SER A 323 -4.18 -12.53 -16.06
C SER A 323 -4.33 -12.53 -17.58
N VAL A 324 -4.46 -11.35 -18.16
CA VAL A 324 -4.49 -11.17 -19.61
C VAL A 324 -3.05 -11.05 -20.08
N PRO A 325 -2.52 -12.05 -20.82
CA PRO A 325 -1.12 -12.05 -21.21
C PRO A 325 -0.83 -10.94 -22.21
N GLY A 326 0.42 -10.49 -22.21
CA GLY A 326 0.92 -9.51 -23.16
C GLY A 326 2.43 -9.57 -23.29
N GLU A 327 2.95 -9.14 -24.43
CA GLU A 327 4.38 -9.00 -24.67
C GLU A 327 4.87 -7.72 -23.97
N SER A 328 5.73 -7.89 -22.97
CA SER A 328 6.21 -6.80 -22.13
C SER A 328 7.49 -7.20 -21.42
N ALA A 329 8.62 -6.76 -21.98
CA ALA A 329 9.92 -7.02 -21.38
C ALA A 329 10.07 -6.29 -20.04
N LEU A 330 9.48 -5.09 -19.90
CA LEU A 330 9.65 -4.28 -18.69
C LEU A 330 8.76 -4.74 -17.55
N ALA A 331 7.54 -5.22 -17.81
CA ALA A 331 6.72 -5.83 -16.75
C ALA A 331 7.34 -7.14 -16.26
N HIS A 332 7.92 -7.95 -17.16
CA HIS A 332 8.69 -9.13 -16.78
C HIS A 332 9.91 -8.76 -15.93
N GLN A 333 10.67 -7.73 -16.33
CA GLN A 333 11.79 -7.21 -15.54
C GLN A 333 11.35 -6.69 -14.16
N LEU A 334 10.25 -5.91 -14.07
CA LEU A 334 9.69 -5.47 -12.79
C LEU A 334 9.42 -6.66 -11.84
N ALA A 335 8.89 -7.74 -12.40
CA ALA A 335 8.59 -8.93 -11.64
C ALA A 335 9.84 -9.70 -11.20
N THR A 336 10.86 -9.74 -12.06
CA THR A 336 12.18 -10.31 -11.81
C THR A 336 13.15 -9.23 -11.31
N GLU A 337 14.16 -8.90 -12.12
CA GLU A 337 15.21 -7.95 -11.86
C GLU A 337 15.42 -7.01 -13.08
N PRO A 338 15.80 -5.75 -12.84
CA PRO A 338 16.02 -4.79 -13.92
C PRO A 338 17.35 -5.07 -14.63
N ARG A 339 17.33 -5.09 -15.97
CA ARG A 339 18.54 -5.14 -16.82
C ARG A 339 19.08 -3.75 -17.18
N ARG A 340 18.31 -2.71 -16.84
CA ARG A 340 18.60 -1.29 -17.13
C ARG A 340 17.97 -0.36 -16.10
N PRO A 341 18.27 0.94 -16.10
CA PRO A 341 17.40 1.92 -15.45
C PRO A 341 16.00 1.87 -16.07
N ILE A 342 14.97 1.66 -15.24
CA ILE A 342 13.56 1.63 -15.66
C ILE A 342 12.77 2.69 -14.89
N ARG A 343 12.14 3.60 -15.62
CA ARG A 343 11.29 4.68 -15.12
C ARG A 343 9.86 4.19 -15.05
N ILE A 344 9.39 3.91 -13.84
CA ILE A 344 8.07 3.31 -13.59
C ILE A 344 7.14 4.36 -13.02
N PHE A 345 5.98 4.59 -13.64
CA PHE A 345 4.94 5.45 -13.07
C PHE A 345 3.76 4.63 -12.60
N VAL A 346 3.27 4.92 -11.39
CA VAL A 346 2.07 4.27 -10.84
C VAL A 346 0.96 5.31 -10.74
N SER A 347 -0.16 5.10 -11.43
CA SER A 347 -1.35 5.94 -11.30
C SER A 347 -2.43 5.27 -10.47
N SER A 348 -2.87 5.94 -9.41
CA SER A 348 -3.91 5.44 -8.50
C SER A 348 -4.64 6.57 -7.77
N ASN A 349 -5.89 6.32 -7.36
CA ASN A 349 -6.71 7.28 -6.62
C ASN A 349 -6.72 7.07 -5.10
N SER A 350 -6.08 6.03 -4.55
CA SER A 350 -6.19 5.75 -3.10
C SER A 350 -5.23 6.60 -2.27
N ARG A 351 -5.71 7.10 -1.12
CA ARG A 351 -4.94 7.94 -0.19
C ARG A 351 -3.74 7.17 0.37
N ALA A 352 -2.59 7.84 0.43
CA ALA A 352 -1.36 7.34 1.01
C ALA A 352 -1.52 6.64 2.37
N VAL A 353 -0.78 5.55 2.57
CA VAL A 353 -0.78 4.75 3.78
C VAL A 353 0.56 4.90 4.50
N PHE A 354 0.50 4.91 5.84
CA PHE A 354 1.64 5.05 6.72
C PHE A 354 2.41 3.73 6.84
N ARG A 355 3.76 3.78 6.84
CA ARG A 355 4.61 2.61 7.16
C ARG A 355 4.34 2.11 8.58
N ASP A 356 4.67 0.85 8.83
CA ASP A 356 4.48 0.17 10.12
C ASP A 356 5.27 0.83 11.28
N ASP A 357 6.35 1.55 10.99
CA ASP A 357 7.15 2.30 11.97
C ASP A 357 6.63 3.74 12.23
N GLY A 358 5.48 4.10 11.66
CA GLY A 358 4.90 5.44 11.76
C GLY A 358 5.57 6.49 10.87
N THR A 359 6.62 6.13 10.13
CA THR A 359 7.34 7.03 9.24
C THR A 359 6.86 6.85 7.80
N GLY A 360 6.00 7.70 7.26
CA GLY A 360 5.74 7.66 5.80
C GLY A 360 4.36 8.12 5.40
N VAL A 361 4.28 8.97 4.38
CA VAL A 361 3.09 9.17 3.55
C VAL A 361 3.67 8.96 2.16
N SER A 362 3.55 7.73 1.68
CA SER A 362 4.04 7.34 0.36
C SER A 362 3.24 8.04 -0.75
N PRO A 363 3.79 8.27 -1.96
CA PRO A 363 3.03 8.86 -3.03
C PRO A 363 2.11 7.74 -3.58
N GLY A 364 0.83 7.76 -3.23
CA GLY A 364 -0.05 6.63 -3.53
C GLY A 364 0.37 5.31 -2.84
N ASN A 365 -0.62 4.46 -2.59
CA ASN A 365 -0.42 3.25 -1.80
C ASN A 365 0.46 2.22 -2.49
N TYR A 366 0.30 2.10 -3.80
CA TYR A 366 0.86 0.98 -4.56
C TYR A 366 2.35 1.14 -4.87
N ALA A 367 2.81 2.37 -5.16
CA ALA A 367 4.24 2.63 -5.34
C ALA A 367 5.04 2.33 -4.05
N GLN A 368 4.45 2.54 -2.86
CA GLN A 368 5.11 2.17 -1.60
C GLN A 368 5.39 0.68 -1.50
N GLY A 369 4.39 -0.13 -1.87
CA GLY A 369 4.49 -1.57 -1.83
C GLY A 369 5.69 -2.04 -2.64
N PHE A 370 5.89 -1.46 -3.82
CA PHE A 370 7.07 -1.72 -4.63
C PHE A 370 8.38 -1.19 -4.01
N PHE A 371 8.40 0.03 -3.45
CA PHE A 371 9.60 0.54 -2.77
C PHE A 371 10.07 -0.38 -1.64
N ASP A 372 9.14 -0.98 -0.92
CA ASP A 372 9.44 -1.85 0.21
C ASP A 372 9.76 -3.28 -0.23
N TYR A 373 9.02 -3.81 -1.21
CA TYR A 373 9.24 -5.15 -1.73
C TYR A 373 10.52 -5.25 -2.59
N LYS A 374 10.72 -4.29 -3.51
CA LYS A 374 11.85 -4.25 -4.45
C LYS A 374 12.98 -3.32 -4.00
N ARG A 375 13.04 -2.99 -2.71
CA ARG A 375 13.93 -1.95 -2.15
C ARG A 375 15.37 -2.05 -2.63
N ALA A 376 15.93 -3.25 -2.63
CA ALA A 376 17.31 -3.54 -3.05
C ALA A 376 17.60 -3.19 -4.51
N HIS A 377 16.57 -3.05 -5.35
CA HIS A 377 16.67 -2.70 -6.76
C HIS A 377 16.18 -1.28 -7.05
N VAL A 378 15.74 -0.51 -6.05
CA VAL A 378 15.31 0.88 -6.26
C VAL A 378 16.54 1.78 -6.39
N SER A 379 16.71 2.38 -7.56
CA SER A 379 17.80 3.31 -7.88
C SER A 379 17.43 4.77 -7.69
N GLY A 380 16.15 5.06 -7.47
CA GLY A 380 15.72 6.38 -7.10
C GLY A 380 14.25 6.59 -7.36
N VAL A 381 13.92 7.85 -7.57
CA VAL A 381 12.56 8.29 -7.50
C VAL A 381 12.32 9.51 -8.40
N LEU A 382 11.16 9.54 -9.02
CA LEU A 382 10.81 10.46 -10.09
C LEU A 382 9.61 11.30 -9.67
N PHE A 383 9.63 12.57 -10.07
CA PHE A 383 8.47 13.44 -10.03
C PHE A 383 7.80 13.53 -8.65
N ARG A 384 8.64 13.57 -7.61
CA ARG A 384 8.24 13.83 -6.24
C ARG A 384 7.48 15.16 -6.12
N PRO A 385 6.25 15.20 -5.60
CA PRO A 385 5.62 16.46 -5.23
C PRO A 385 6.48 17.30 -4.29
N VAL A 386 6.51 18.60 -4.55
CA VAL A 386 7.09 19.58 -3.64
C VAL A 386 6.34 19.61 -2.30
N VAL A 387 7.07 19.88 -1.21
CA VAL A 387 6.52 19.95 0.15
C VAL A 387 6.94 21.25 0.82
N ARG A 388 6.10 21.78 1.73
CA ARG A 388 6.33 23.07 2.42
C ARG A 388 6.52 22.94 3.93
N GLY A 389 6.08 21.84 4.53
CA GLY A 389 6.09 21.65 5.98
C GLY A 389 6.53 20.24 6.35
N SER A 390 6.60 19.98 7.67
CA SER A 390 6.85 18.65 8.17
C SER A 390 5.77 17.71 7.66
N THR A 391 6.19 16.80 6.80
CA THR A 391 5.38 15.67 6.34
C THR A 391 6.22 14.43 6.57
N ASN A 392 5.64 13.27 6.35
CA ASN A 392 6.38 12.06 6.60
C ASN A 392 7.54 11.87 5.62
N PRO A 393 8.57 11.10 6.00
CA PRO A 393 9.71 10.87 5.11
C PRO A 393 9.25 10.12 3.87
N TRP A 394 9.87 10.48 2.75
CA TRP A 394 9.66 9.88 1.46
C TRP A 394 10.99 9.27 1.01
N PHE A 395 10.96 8.25 0.15
CA PHE A 395 12.17 7.53 -0.28
C PHE A 395 13.24 8.52 -0.76
N GLY A 396 14.40 8.54 -0.09
CA GLY A 396 15.47 9.49 -0.33
C GLY A 396 15.17 10.93 0.12
N PHE A 397 13.93 11.40 0.14
CA PHE A 397 13.64 12.75 0.59
C PHE A 397 12.88 12.80 1.92
N ASN A 398 13.63 12.99 3.00
CA ASN A 398 13.05 13.08 4.34
C ASN A 398 12.39 14.45 4.57
N ALA A 399 11.06 14.46 4.61
CA ALA A 399 10.28 15.65 4.89
C ALA A 399 9.91 15.84 6.37
N VAL A 400 10.39 14.97 7.27
CA VAL A 400 10.28 15.18 8.73
C VAL A 400 11.01 16.47 9.10
N ASP A 401 12.18 16.66 8.48
CA ASP A 401 12.87 17.93 8.39
C ASP A 401 12.27 18.73 7.22
N PRO A 402 11.52 19.82 7.47
CA PRO A 402 10.92 20.58 6.39
C PRO A 402 11.98 21.20 5.47
N PRO A 403 11.73 21.27 4.16
CA PRO A 403 12.61 22.00 3.26
C PRO A 403 12.63 23.49 3.58
N ALA A 404 13.72 24.17 3.21
CA ALA A 404 13.75 25.63 3.29
C ALA A 404 12.79 26.19 2.23
N ALA A 405 11.74 26.89 2.68
CA ALA A 405 10.71 27.44 1.82
C ALA A 405 10.32 28.86 2.29
N GLU A 406 10.78 29.87 1.56
CA GLU A 406 10.58 31.29 1.88
C GLU A 406 9.80 31.97 0.75
N LEU A 407 8.79 32.77 1.11
CA LEU A 407 7.89 33.46 0.15
C LEU A 407 7.30 32.48 -0.89
N THR A 408 6.76 31.36 -0.42
CA THR A 408 6.17 30.33 -1.27
C THR A 408 4.66 30.20 -1.05
N SER A 409 3.93 29.78 -2.08
CA SER A 409 2.49 29.49 -2.04
C SER A 409 2.24 28.13 -2.64
N LEU A 410 1.37 27.32 -2.03
CA LEU A 410 0.98 26.04 -2.62
C LEU A 410 0.14 26.28 -3.87
N ILE A 411 0.33 25.44 -4.87
CA ILE A 411 -0.50 25.35 -6.07
C ILE A 411 -1.52 24.24 -5.82
N ASP A 412 -2.71 24.64 -5.36
CA ASP A 412 -3.85 23.75 -5.12
C ASP A 412 -5.13 24.26 -5.81
N SER A 413 -6.10 23.35 -5.97
CA SER A 413 -7.37 23.62 -6.66
C SER A 413 -8.40 24.41 -5.83
N THR A 414 -8.11 24.78 -4.57
CA THR A 414 -9.10 25.31 -3.61
C THR A 414 -9.17 26.83 -3.45
N GLY A 415 -8.38 27.59 -4.22
CA GLY A 415 -8.66 29.02 -4.43
C GLY A 415 -7.65 30.00 -3.85
N GLY A 416 -6.37 29.83 -4.20
CA GLY A 416 -5.35 30.88 -4.09
C GLY A 416 -5.15 31.67 -5.38
N ALA A 417 -4.26 32.68 -5.34
CA ALA A 417 -3.87 33.48 -6.51
C ALA A 417 -3.34 32.62 -7.68
N TYR A 418 -2.70 31.48 -7.38
CA TYR A 418 -2.03 30.61 -8.34
C TYR A 418 -2.78 29.28 -8.60
N ALA A 419 -4.06 29.20 -8.19
CA ALA A 419 -4.83 27.96 -8.25
C ALA A 419 -5.00 27.40 -9.68
N THR A 420 -4.92 28.21 -10.73
CA THR A 420 -5.01 27.70 -12.12
C THR A 420 -3.77 26.93 -12.58
N PHE A 421 -2.60 27.15 -11.96
CA PHE A 421 -1.41 26.34 -12.27
C PHE A 421 -1.60 24.86 -11.90
N ALA A 422 -2.55 24.56 -11.02
CA ALA A 422 -3.01 23.22 -10.69
C ALA A 422 -3.37 22.39 -11.94
N ARG A 423 -3.93 23.04 -12.97
CA ARG A 423 -4.36 22.40 -14.23
C ARG A 423 -3.19 21.90 -15.08
N PHE A 424 -1.98 22.40 -14.85
CA PHE A 424 -0.79 21.98 -15.59
C PHE A 424 -0.16 20.72 -14.98
N TRP A 425 -0.61 20.25 -13.81
CA TRP A 425 -0.04 19.10 -13.14
C TRP A 425 -1.07 18.00 -12.92
N THR A 426 -0.63 16.75 -12.92
CA THR A 426 -1.51 15.58 -12.77
C THR A 426 -1.98 15.31 -11.34
N GLY A 427 -1.72 16.23 -10.40
CA GLY A 427 -1.76 15.94 -8.95
C GLY A 427 -2.31 16.97 -8.00
N SER A 428 -2.77 18.14 -8.46
CA SER A 428 -3.19 19.25 -7.58
C SER A 428 -4.53 19.00 -6.85
N ALA A 429 -4.57 17.98 -6.01
CA ALA A 429 -5.62 17.77 -5.02
C ALA A 429 -5.53 18.84 -3.93
N ARG A 430 -6.53 18.87 -3.04
CA ARG A 430 -6.65 19.88 -1.97
C ARG A 430 -5.56 19.77 -0.90
N ALA A 431 -4.74 18.72 -0.90
CA ALA A 431 -3.78 18.42 0.14
C ALA A 431 -2.46 17.84 -0.40
N PRO A 432 -1.29 18.15 0.22
CA PRO A 432 0.02 17.62 -0.16
C PRO A 432 0.19 16.10 0.07
N ALA A 433 -0.83 15.41 0.60
CA ALA A 433 -0.83 13.98 0.92
C ALA A 433 -1.65 13.12 -0.06
N GLU A 434 -2.22 13.69 -1.12
CA GLU A 434 -3.08 12.99 -2.09
C GLU A 434 -2.44 13.03 -3.50
N GLY A 435 -2.25 11.87 -4.15
CA GLY A 435 -1.69 11.75 -5.51
C GLY A 435 -0.22 12.22 -5.64
N PRO A 436 0.23 12.69 -6.83
CA PRO A 436 1.53 13.33 -7.02
C PRO A 436 1.58 14.76 -6.48
N GLY A 437 0.67 15.09 -5.54
CA GLY A 437 0.69 16.24 -4.63
C GLY A 437 0.55 17.63 -5.27
N ALA A 438 0.57 18.64 -4.39
CA ALA A 438 0.49 20.05 -4.78
C ALA A 438 1.83 20.56 -5.30
N GLY A 439 1.78 21.43 -6.31
CA GLY A 439 2.94 22.22 -6.73
C GLY A 439 3.24 23.36 -5.74
N LEU A 440 4.32 24.09 -5.98
CA LEU A 440 4.74 25.23 -5.17
C LEU A 440 5.11 26.39 -6.07
N PHE A 441 4.47 27.52 -5.86
CA PHE A 441 4.84 28.78 -6.50
C PHE A 441 5.83 29.53 -5.61
N ILE A 442 7.07 29.69 -6.08
CA ILE A 442 8.08 30.50 -5.42
C ILE A 442 7.88 31.94 -5.88
N GLN A 443 7.46 32.82 -4.99
CA GLN A 443 7.26 34.22 -5.31
C GLN A 443 8.62 34.89 -5.58
N ARG A 444 8.56 36.07 -6.20
CA ARG A 444 9.70 36.96 -6.34
C ARG A 444 10.49 37.11 -5.03
N TRP A 445 11.82 36.99 -5.11
CA TRP A 445 12.75 36.99 -3.97
C TRP A 445 12.63 35.81 -2.99
N GLY A 446 11.73 34.88 -3.27
CA GLY A 446 11.57 33.67 -2.50
C GLY A 446 12.71 32.67 -2.71
N ARG A 447 12.60 31.58 -1.99
CA ARG A 447 13.59 30.52 -1.98
C ARG A 447 12.90 29.18 -1.74
N TYR A 448 13.34 28.17 -2.46
CA TYR A 448 13.00 26.78 -2.16
C TYR A 448 14.24 25.89 -2.25
N GLU A 449 14.46 25.02 -1.27
CA GLU A 449 15.57 24.08 -1.30
C GLU A 449 15.12 22.71 -0.80
N LEU A 450 15.28 21.70 -1.67
CA LEU A 450 14.95 20.32 -1.37
C LEU A 450 16.15 19.42 -1.68
N ARG A 451 16.48 18.52 -0.75
CA ARG A 451 17.62 17.61 -0.80
C ARG A 451 17.18 16.16 -0.62
N CYS A 452 17.89 15.28 -1.29
CA CYS A 452 17.75 13.84 -1.22
C CYS A 452 18.95 13.25 -0.47
N ARG A 453 18.68 12.38 0.50
CA ARG A 453 19.66 11.58 1.24
C ARG A 453 19.81 10.19 0.61
N PRO A 454 20.90 9.47 0.94
CA PRO A 454 20.96 8.04 0.75
C PRO A 454 19.80 7.31 1.45
N GLU A 455 19.35 6.21 0.86
CA GLU A 455 18.24 5.40 1.38
C GLU A 455 18.74 3.98 1.69
N PRO A 456 18.87 3.60 2.97
CA PRO A 456 19.44 2.31 3.37
C PRO A 456 18.69 1.13 2.76
N GLY A 457 19.45 0.11 2.33
CA GLY A 457 18.90 -1.10 1.70
C GLY A 457 18.39 -0.91 0.27
N SER A 458 18.69 0.24 -0.35
CA SER A 458 18.44 0.50 -1.76
C SER A 458 19.73 0.81 -2.51
N LEU A 459 19.64 1.00 -3.83
CA LEU A 459 20.79 1.39 -4.64
C LEU A 459 21.14 2.87 -4.46
N LEU A 460 20.24 3.70 -3.88
CA LEU A 460 20.46 5.12 -3.65
C LEU A 460 21.44 5.36 -2.47
N VAL A 461 22.74 5.42 -2.76
CA VAL A 461 23.83 5.51 -1.78
C VAL A 461 24.65 6.82 -1.91
N ALA A 462 25.43 7.15 -0.88
CA ALA A 462 26.22 8.39 -0.82
C ALA A 462 27.43 8.37 -1.78
N ASP A 463 28.13 7.26 -1.81
CA ASP A 463 29.37 6.98 -2.54
C ASP A 463 29.16 6.70 -4.04
N ALA A 464 27.98 7.04 -4.55
CA ALA A 464 27.63 6.92 -5.97
C ALA A 464 27.14 8.26 -6.55
N PRO A 465 27.18 8.44 -7.89
CA PRO A 465 26.62 9.61 -8.53
C PRO A 465 25.12 9.76 -8.24
N LEU A 466 24.63 10.99 -8.16
CA LEU A 466 23.20 11.27 -7.97
C LEU A 466 22.74 12.34 -8.96
N VAL A 467 21.79 12.00 -9.82
CA VAL A 467 21.06 12.98 -10.61
C VAL A 467 19.95 13.55 -9.75
N VAL A 468 19.88 14.87 -9.64
CA VAL A 468 18.74 15.58 -9.05
C VAL A 468 18.12 16.46 -10.13
N GLN A 469 16.80 16.36 -10.25
CA GLN A 469 16.01 17.20 -11.16
C GLN A 469 15.00 18.03 -10.40
N ALA A 470 14.75 19.26 -10.85
CA ALA A 470 13.59 20.06 -10.48
C ALA A 470 12.79 20.41 -11.74
N HIS A 471 11.49 20.13 -11.73
CA HIS A 471 10.59 20.37 -12.84
C HIS A 471 9.82 21.68 -12.59
N VAL A 472 10.14 22.70 -13.37
CA VAL A 472 9.55 24.05 -13.31
C VAL A 472 8.80 24.37 -14.59
N MET A 473 8.06 25.48 -14.63
CA MET A 473 7.40 25.92 -15.86
C MET A 473 7.78 27.35 -16.21
N ALA A 474 8.17 27.53 -17.47
CA ALA A 474 8.31 28.83 -18.12
C ALA A 474 6.94 29.30 -18.63
N PHE A 475 6.60 30.55 -18.37
CA PHE A 475 5.32 31.15 -18.73
C PHE A 475 5.44 32.67 -18.88
N PRO A 476 4.46 33.35 -19.50
CA PRO A 476 4.51 34.79 -19.70
C PRO A 476 4.49 35.52 -18.36
N GLY A 477 5.61 36.15 -18.00
CA GLY A 477 5.80 36.88 -16.75
C GLY A 477 6.45 36.09 -15.62
N ALA A 478 6.93 34.88 -15.88
CA ALA A 478 7.79 34.19 -14.94
C ALA A 478 9.04 35.01 -14.62
N SER A 479 9.61 34.80 -13.43
CA SER A 479 10.94 35.33 -13.13
C SER A 479 12.03 34.43 -13.72
N PRO A 480 13.14 34.97 -14.25
CA PRO A 480 14.39 34.25 -14.37
C PRO A 480 14.76 33.61 -13.04
N LEU A 481 15.23 32.38 -13.13
CA LEU A 481 15.50 31.53 -12.00
C LEU A 481 16.99 31.34 -11.86
N GLN A 482 17.51 31.71 -10.70
CA GLN A 482 18.82 31.23 -10.25
C GLN A 482 18.63 29.91 -9.52
N TRP A 483 19.46 28.92 -9.84
CA TRP A 483 19.47 27.65 -9.11
C TRP A 483 20.88 27.17 -8.80
N ARG A 484 21.01 26.39 -7.73
CA ARG A 484 22.31 25.94 -7.20
C ARG A 484 22.25 24.48 -6.75
N PRO A 485 23.23 23.64 -7.11
CA PRO A 485 23.40 22.34 -6.47
C PRO A 485 23.96 22.52 -5.06
N ARG A 486 23.28 21.93 -4.08
CA ARG A 486 23.57 22.08 -2.65
C ARG A 486 23.79 20.73 -1.99
N ARG A 487 24.72 20.68 -1.05
CA ARG A 487 24.94 19.53 -0.16
C ARG A 487 24.64 19.88 1.29
N GLY A 488 24.27 18.91 2.14
CA GLY A 488 23.93 19.17 3.54
C GLY A 488 24.05 17.93 4.44
N LEU A 489 24.07 18.16 5.75
CA LEU A 489 24.02 17.10 6.77
C LEU A 489 22.59 16.54 6.96
N SER A 490 21.60 17.40 6.73
CA SER A 490 20.16 17.08 6.77
C SER A 490 19.41 17.95 5.76
N GLN A 491 18.08 17.84 5.73
CA GLN A 491 17.23 18.76 4.97
C GLN A 491 17.08 20.13 5.64
N SER A 492 17.09 20.18 6.98
CA SER A 492 16.86 21.38 7.79
C SER A 492 18.13 22.23 7.99
N GLU A 493 19.31 21.60 7.92
CA GLU A 493 20.59 22.28 8.07
C GLU A 493 20.92 23.23 6.90
N VAL A 494 21.77 24.21 7.16
CA VAL A 494 22.25 25.14 6.12
C VAL A 494 23.13 24.37 5.15
N GLY A 495 22.72 24.33 3.88
CA GLY A 495 23.46 23.61 2.85
C GLY A 495 24.77 24.33 2.50
N VAL A 496 25.67 23.62 1.84
CA VAL A 496 26.89 24.14 1.26
C VAL A 496 26.76 24.08 -0.26
N ASP A 497 27.21 25.14 -0.95
CA ASP A 497 27.27 25.13 -2.41
C ASP A 497 28.25 24.05 -2.88
N HIS A 498 27.77 23.19 -3.77
CA HIS A 498 28.63 22.19 -4.40
C HIS A 498 29.27 22.74 -5.70
N ASP A 499 28.54 23.59 -6.42
CA ASP A 499 28.97 24.18 -7.68
C ASP A 499 28.47 25.63 -7.79
N ARG A 500 28.88 26.33 -8.85
CA ARG A 500 28.44 27.68 -9.18
C ARG A 500 26.93 27.74 -9.41
N SER A 501 26.39 28.94 -9.24
CA SER A 501 24.99 29.20 -9.57
C SER A 501 24.75 29.18 -11.07
N ASN A 502 23.65 28.58 -11.46
CA ASN A 502 23.14 28.58 -12.83
C ASN A 502 21.95 29.54 -12.93
N PHE A 503 21.69 30.01 -14.14
CA PHE A 503 20.58 30.91 -14.45
C PHE A 503 19.83 30.40 -15.66
N ILE A 504 18.51 30.46 -15.61
CA ILE A 504 17.63 30.17 -16.75
C ILE A 504 16.58 31.28 -16.85
N ASP A 505 16.35 31.76 -18.05
CA ASP A 505 15.25 32.70 -18.32
C ASP A 505 13.96 31.92 -18.55
N LEU A 506 12.94 32.25 -17.78
CA LEU A 506 11.64 31.58 -17.80
C LEU A 506 10.53 32.51 -18.29
N ASP A 507 10.78 33.82 -18.46
CA ASP A 507 9.77 34.74 -18.98
C ASP A 507 9.61 34.52 -20.49
N THR A 508 8.42 34.09 -20.89
CA THR A 508 8.09 33.86 -22.29
C THR A 508 7.24 34.96 -22.90
N THR A 509 7.08 36.09 -22.22
CA THR A 509 6.22 37.20 -22.66
C THR A 509 6.63 37.70 -24.05
N ARG A 510 5.74 37.54 -25.03
CA ARG A 510 5.86 38.17 -26.35
C ARG A 510 5.18 39.52 -26.38
N VAL A 511 4.03 39.65 -25.73
CA VAL A 511 3.25 40.89 -25.69
C VAL A 511 2.62 41.11 -24.32
N THR A 512 2.61 42.37 -23.90
CA THR A 512 1.93 42.86 -22.70
C THR A 512 0.79 43.78 -23.11
N HIS A 513 -0.38 43.60 -22.53
CA HIS A 513 -1.56 44.41 -22.78
C HIS A 513 -2.15 44.89 -21.45
N VAL A 514 -2.57 46.16 -21.38
CA VAL A 514 -3.34 46.66 -20.24
C VAL A 514 -4.81 46.61 -20.62
N PHE A 515 -5.58 45.77 -19.95
CA PHE A 515 -7.00 45.60 -20.17
C PHE A 515 -7.71 46.94 -19.93
N SER A 516 -8.45 47.42 -20.90
CA SER A 516 -9.03 48.76 -20.94
C SER A 516 -10.56 48.70 -20.94
N GLY A 517 -11.22 49.85 -20.75
CA GLY A 517 -12.70 49.92 -20.83
C GLY A 517 -13.29 49.59 -22.20
N ASP A 518 -12.46 49.56 -23.26
CA ASP A 518 -12.87 49.15 -24.61
C ASP A 518 -12.78 47.62 -24.83
N ASP A 519 -12.13 46.91 -23.91
CA ASP A 519 -11.99 45.46 -23.94
C ASP A 519 -13.22 44.80 -23.33
N LEU A 520 -13.57 43.62 -23.82
CA LEU A 520 -14.81 42.94 -23.46
C LEU A 520 -14.51 41.54 -22.94
N VAL A 521 -15.21 41.15 -21.88
CA VAL A 521 -15.31 39.75 -21.46
C VAL A 521 -16.63 39.22 -22.03
N TYR A 522 -16.56 38.29 -22.98
CA TYR A 522 -17.77 37.72 -23.58
C TYR A 522 -18.42 36.69 -22.67
N ASN A 523 -17.61 35.81 -22.09
CA ASN A 523 -18.03 34.78 -21.15
C ASN A 523 -16.80 34.29 -20.35
N SER A 524 -16.96 33.24 -19.56
CA SER A 524 -15.87 32.68 -18.73
C SER A 524 -14.68 32.16 -19.54
N SER A 525 -14.82 31.90 -20.84
CA SER A 525 -13.81 31.28 -21.69
C SER A 525 -13.42 32.16 -22.88
N ALA A 526 -13.86 33.42 -22.95
CA ALA A 526 -13.53 34.29 -24.07
C ALA A 526 -13.46 35.78 -23.70
N ILE A 527 -12.44 36.46 -24.24
CA ILE A 527 -12.27 37.92 -24.16
C ILE A 527 -12.03 38.53 -25.55
N SER A 528 -12.30 39.81 -25.69
CA SER A 528 -11.95 40.62 -26.86
C SER A 528 -11.09 41.80 -26.40
N ILE A 529 -9.86 41.85 -26.88
CA ILE A 529 -8.93 42.96 -26.59
C ILE A 529 -8.72 43.84 -27.83
N LYS A 530 -8.68 45.16 -27.62
CA LYS A 530 -8.45 46.17 -28.64
C LYS A 530 -6.96 46.30 -28.94
N GLY A 531 -6.60 46.17 -30.21
CA GLY A 531 -5.22 46.27 -30.68
C GLY A 531 -4.92 45.41 -31.89
N GLN A 532 -3.71 45.55 -32.41
CA GLN A 532 -3.16 44.69 -33.47
C GLN A 532 -2.29 43.62 -32.81
N PHE A 533 -2.78 42.38 -32.79
CA PHE A 533 -2.09 41.24 -32.17
C PHE A 533 -1.73 40.14 -33.17
N GLU A 534 -1.94 40.39 -34.47
CA GLU A 534 -1.61 39.44 -35.54
C GLU A 534 -0.11 39.10 -35.50
N GLY A 535 0.21 37.81 -35.40
CA GLY A 535 1.58 37.31 -35.27
C GLY A 535 2.21 37.48 -33.88
N LEU A 536 1.46 37.91 -32.87
CA LEU A 536 1.96 38.07 -31.49
C LEU A 536 1.33 37.09 -30.49
N ILE A 537 0.08 36.68 -30.73
CA ILE A 537 -0.68 35.75 -29.90
C ILE A 537 -1.11 34.57 -30.77
N PHE A 538 -0.85 33.34 -30.32
CA PHE A 538 -1.14 32.12 -31.08
C PHE A 538 -1.98 31.13 -30.27
N PRO A 539 -2.79 30.28 -30.91
CA PRO A 539 -3.30 29.07 -30.28
C PRO A 539 -2.16 28.26 -29.64
N GLY A 540 -2.39 27.77 -28.41
CA GLY A 540 -1.39 27.09 -27.59
C GLY A 540 -0.56 28.00 -26.68
N ASP A 541 -0.52 29.32 -26.93
CA ASP A 541 0.09 30.28 -26.00
C ASP A 541 -0.71 30.33 -24.67
N ALA A 542 -0.07 30.82 -23.61
CA ALA A 542 -0.71 31.13 -22.35
C ALA A 542 -1.01 32.64 -22.24
N MET A 543 -2.10 32.97 -21.55
CA MET A 543 -2.35 34.29 -21.00
C MET A 543 -2.15 34.25 -19.49
N TYR A 544 -1.35 35.17 -18.95
CA TYR A 544 -1.14 35.35 -17.52
C TYR A 544 -1.64 36.73 -17.05
N ILE A 545 -2.35 36.76 -15.92
CA ILE A 545 -2.81 37.99 -15.27
C ILE A 545 -1.76 38.46 -14.26
N ALA A 546 -1.08 39.58 -14.58
CA ALA A 546 0.05 40.09 -13.80
C ALA A 546 -0.33 41.11 -12.72
N SER A 547 -1.49 41.74 -12.79
CA SER A 547 -1.92 42.73 -11.79
C SER A 547 -3.42 42.68 -11.51
N GLY A 548 -3.84 43.34 -10.42
CA GLY A 548 -5.25 43.52 -10.07
C GLY A 548 -5.98 42.23 -9.64
N PRO A 549 -7.32 42.24 -9.64
CA PRO A 549 -8.14 41.07 -9.35
C PRO A 549 -7.85 39.93 -10.34
N GLY A 550 -7.51 38.75 -9.83
CA GLY A 550 -7.12 37.62 -10.68
C GLY A 550 -5.61 37.48 -10.93
N ARG A 551 -4.76 38.34 -10.34
CA ARG A 551 -3.31 38.14 -10.37
C ARG A 551 -2.92 36.70 -9.99
N GLY A 552 -2.04 36.10 -10.79
CA GLY A 552 -1.59 34.71 -10.63
C GLY A 552 -2.37 33.70 -11.47
N GLN A 553 -3.46 34.13 -12.11
CA GLN A 553 -4.23 33.29 -13.03
C GLN A 553 -3.50 33.11 -14.35
N ILE A 554 -3.52 31.87 -14.86
CA ILE A 554 -3.00 31.46 -16.16
C ILE A 554 -4.05 30.65 -16.91
N ASN A 555 -4.21 30.86 -18.22
CA ASN A 555 -5.08 30.03 -19.08
C ASN A 555 -4.42 29.81 -20.45
N VAL A 556 -4.61 28.62 -21.03
CA VAL A 556 -4.13 28.29 -22.38
C VAL A 556 -5.13 28.80 -23.42
N ILE A 557 -4.61 29.40 -24.49
CA ILE A 557 -5.37 29.96 -25.59
C ILE A 557 -5.74 28.85 -26.57
N ARG A 558 -7.02 28.56 -26.69
CA ARG A 558 -7.56 27.60 -27.66
C ARG A 558 -7.57 28.17 -29.06
N SER A 559 -8.05 29.41 -29.21
CA SER A 559 -8.23 30.05 -30.51
C SER A 559 -8.05 31.56 -30.41
N VAL A 560 -7.61 32.17 -31.52
CA VAL A 560 -7.54 33.63 -31.66
C VAL A 560 -8.11 34.02 -33.00
N THR A 561 -9.10 34.93 -33.00
CA THR A 561 -9.65 35.53 -34.22
C THR A 561 -9.31 37.01 -34.25
N HIS A 562 -8.57 37.42 -35.28
CA HIS A 562 -8.18 38.82 -35.47
C HIS A 562 -9.18 39.56 -36.36
N THR A 563 -9.49 40.78 -35.98
CA THR A 563 -10.15 41.78 -36.82
C THR A 563 -9.22 42.96 -37.00
N GLN A 564 -9.58 43.92 -37.85
CA GLN A 564 -8.77 45.12 -38.07
C GLN A 564 -8.52 45.96 -36.82
N THR A 565 -9.19 45.74 -35.69
CA THR A 565 -8.98 46.55 -34.47
C THR A 565 -8.97 45.76 -33.17
N ARG A 566 -9.20 44.45 -33.23
CA ARG A 566 -9.40 43.60 -32.04
C ARG A 566 -8.89 42.18 -32.27
N ALA A 567 -8.49 41.52 -31.18
CA ALA A 567 -8.33 40.08 -31.10
C ALA A 567 -9.38 39.49 -30.16
N VAL A 568 -10.15 38.53 -30.65
CA VAL A 568 -11.02 37.68 -29.83
C VAL A 568 -10.22 36.44 -29.46
N ILE A 569 -10.06 36.20 -28.17
CA ILE A 569 -9.24 35.12 -27.61
C ILE A 569 -10.16 34.17 -26.85
N GLU A 570 -10.13 32.89 -27.21
CA GLU A 570 -10.85 31.83 -26.52
C GLU A 570 -9.86 30.94 -25.77
N PHE A 571 -10.25 30.48 -24.58
CA PHE A 571 -9.40 29.68 -23.69
C PHE A 571 -9.86 28.22 -23.62
N ASP A 572 -8.92 27.31 -23.38
CA ASP A 572 -9.22 25.88 -23.21
C ASP A 572 -10.04 25.59 -21.95
N SER A 573 -9.77 26.35 -20.90
CA SER A 573 -10.46 26.24 -19.62
C SER A 573 -11.10 27.57 -19.22
N PRO A 574 -12.23 27.56 -18.50
CA PRO A 574 -12.83 28.78 -17.97
C PRO A 574 -11.88 29.55 -17.03
N MET A 575 -11.84 30.86 -17.18
CA MET A 575 -11.19 31.79 -16.26
C MET A 575 -11.89 31.75 -14.90
N ILE A 576 -11.11 31.69 -13.81
CA ILE A 576 -11.64 31.74 -12.45
C ILE A 576 -12.07 33.17 -12.09
N ARG A 577 -11.29 34.17 -12.53
CA ARG A 577 -11.58 35.59 -12.40
C ARG A 577 -11.42 36.29 -13.73
N TRP A 578 -12.29 37.25 -13.98
CA TRP A 578 -12.28 38.04 -15.21
C TRP A 578 -11.31 39.20 -15.08
N PRO A 579 -10.60 39.59 -16.16
CA PRO A 579 -9.81 40.80 -16.15
C PRO A 579 -10.74 42.03 -16.06
N GLU A 580 -10.34 42.98 -15.23
CA GLU A 580 -10.98 44.29 -15.07
C GLU A 580 -10.12 45.38 -15.74
N PRO A 581 -10.66 46.59 -16.02
CA PRO A 581 -9.84 47.69 -16.51
C PRO A 581 -8.60 47.94 -15.63
N ASP A 582 -7.50 48.33 -16.26
CA ASP A 582 -6.16 48.56 -15.71
C ASP A 582 -5.39 47.29 -15.27
N VAL A 583 -5.95 46.10 -15.48
CA VAL A 583 -5.25 44.82 -15.30
C VAL A 583 -4.22 44.60 -16.41
N THR A 584 -3.01 44.19 -16.05
CA THR A 584 -1.96 43.83 -17.01
C THR A 584 -2.05 42.35 -17.37
N LEU A 585 -2.19 42.06 -18.66
CA LEU A 585 -2.16 40.74 -19.26
C LEU A 585 -0.83 40.52 -19.98
N ARG A 586 -0.24 39.35 -19.82
CA ARG A 586 0.95 38.92 -20.57
C ARG A 586 0.61 37.69 -21.40
N PHE A 587 1.09 37.67 -22.64
CA PHE A 587 0.85 36.59 -23.59
C PHE A 587 2.16 36.05 -24.14
N GLY A 588 2.23 34.74 -24.36
CA GLY A 588 3.38 34.06 -24.91
C GLY A 588 3.30 32.55 -24.71
N PRO A 589 4.26 31.77 -25.22
CA PRO A 589 4.23 30.32 -25.09
C PRO A 589 4.44 29.91 -23.63
N TRP A 590 4.11 28.69 -23.29
CA TRP A 590 4.48 28.09 -22.01
C TRP A 590 5.14 26.74 -22.28
N ARG A 591 5.97 26.28 -21.34
CA ARG A 591 6.60 24.96 -21.41
C ARG A 591 7.14 24.57 -20.05
N PHE A 592 7.28 23.28 -19.80
CA PHE A 592 8.05 22.79 -18.67
C PHE A 592 9.54 22.87 -18.98
N GLU A 593 10.33 23.07 -17.93
CA GLU A 593 11.78 23.06 -17.95
C GLU A 593 12.25 22.11 -16.85
N THR A 594 13.22 21.26 -17.18
CA THR A 594 13.85 20.36 -16.20
C THR A 594 15.24 20.89 -15.89
N LEU A 595 15.43 21.31 -14.64
CA LEU A 595 16.73 21.71 -14.12
C LEU A 595 17.41 20.44 -13.61
N GLU A 596 18.54 20.06 -14.20
CA GLU A 596 19.24 18.83 -13.86
C GLU A 596 20.66 19.11 -13.38
N TYR A 597 21.08 18.36 -12.35
CA TYR A 597 22.46 18.32 -11.93
C TYR A 597 22.86 16.90 -11.52
N THR A 598 24.03 16.46 -11.98
CA THR A 598 24.64 15.19 -11.56
C THR A 598 25.70 15.46 -10.51
N PHE A 599 25.42 15.10 -9.27
CA PHE A 599 26.42 15.09 -8.21
C PHE A 599 27.38 13.92 -8.41
N PRO A 600 28.69 14.12 -8.20
CA PRO A 600 29.63 13.01 -8.10
C PRO A 600 29.37 12.20 -6.82
N PRO A 601 29.98 10.99 -6.73
CA PRO A 601 30.13 10.27 -5.47
C PRO A 601 30.57 11.16 -4.32
N VAL A 602 29.94 10.99 -3.15
CA VAL A 602 30.41 11.60 -1.90
C VAL A 602 31.65 10.86 -1.43
N ALA A 603 32.72 11.59 -1.14
CA ALA A 603 33.96 11.00 -0.65
C ALA A 603 33.78 10.40 0.76
N ASP A 604 34.47 9.30 1.03
CA ASP A 604 34.48 8.65 2.34
C ASP A 604 34.80 9.65 3.47
N GLY A 605 33.94 9.69 4.49
CA GLY A 605 34.08 10.56 5.65
C GLY A 605 33.48 11.96 5.51
N ASP A 606 32.95 12.34 4.34
CA ASP A 606 32.20 13.58 4.18
C ASP A 606 30.72 13.39 4.55
N ALA A 607 30.34 13.92 5.71
CA ALA A 607 28.99 13.79 6.25
C ALA A 607 27.90 14.55 5.46
N HIS A 608 28.25 15.35 4.44
CA HIS A 608 27.26 16.09 3.63
C HIS A 608 26.63 15.23 2.54
N GLU A 609 26.03 14.11 2.92
CA GLU A 609 25.52 13.10 2.00
C GLU A 609 24.20 13.53 1.31
N TRP A 610 23.50 14.52 1.87
CA TRP A 610 22.27 15.03 1.30
C TRP A 610 22.59 15.95 0.13
N ARG A 611 21.96 15.74 -1.01
CA ARG A 611 22.25 16.40 -2.28
C ARG A 611 20.95 16.89 -2.91
N GLY A 612 20.92 18.13 -3.38
CA GLY A 612 19.67 18.76 -3.83
C GLY A 612 19.86 20.04 -4.62
N LEU A 613 18.74 20.70 -4.94
CA LEU A 613 18.73 21.99 -5.65
C LEU A 613 18.08 23.07 -4.79
N GLU A 614 18.75 24.21 -4.68
CA GLU A 614 18.17 25.48 -4.23
C GLU A 614 17.70 26.27 -5.45
N LEU A 615 16.48 26.80 -5.39
CA LEU A 615 15.81 27.59 -6.41
C LEU A 615 15.50 28.99 -5.87
N ARG A 616 15.88 30.04 -6.60
CA ARG A 616 15.67 31.46 -6.24
C ARG A 616 15.28 32.30 -7.45
N PRO A 617 14.05 32.82 -7.53
CA PRO A 617 13.68 33.86 -8.48
C PRO A 617 14.45 35.16 -8.20
N VAL A 618 15.14 35.74 -9.19
CA VAL A 618 16.15 36.81 -8.97
C VAL A 618 15.79 38.22 -9.43
N ASP A 619 14.65 38.44 -10.09
CA ASP A 619 14.36 39.71 -10.78
C ASP A 619 12.96 40.31 -10.46
N SER A 620 12.40 41.13 -11.37
CA SER A 620 11.06 41.73 -11.27
C SER A 620 9.88 40.91 -11.84
N GLY A 621 10.10 39.67 -12.28
CA GLY A 621 9.01 38.78 -12.65
C GLY A 621 8.12 38.38 -11.48
N GLU A 622 7.15 37.51 -11.76
CA GLU A 622 6.07 37.20 -10.81
C GLU A 622 6.44 36.08 -9.83
N GLY A 623 7.44 35.28 -10.19
CA GLY A 623 7.83 34.06 -9.49
C GLY A 623 7.97 32.88 -10.45
N VAL A 624 8.08 31.68 -9.89
CA VAL A 624 8.26 30.44 -10.64
C VAL A 624 7.44 29.31 -10.01
N PRO A 625 6.58 28.62 -10.78
CA PRO A 625 5.98 27.37 -10.34
C PRO A 625 6.99 26.22 -10.41
N VAL A 626 7.06 25.44 -9.33
CA VAL A 626 7.84 24.21 -9.22
C VAL A 626 6.87 23.09 -8.92
N PHE A 627 6.86 22.07 -9.76
CA PHE A 627 5.87 21.01 -9.65
C PHE A 627 6.41 19.77 -8.96
N ALA A 628 7.65 19.39 -9.28
CA ALA A 628 8.24 18.20 -8.71
C ALA A 628 9.76 18.18 -8.69
N TYR A 629 10.29 17.20 -7.95
CA TYR A 629 11.70 16.86 -7.89
C TYR A 629 11.93 15.40 -8.22
N SER A 630 13.04 15.08 -8.87
CA SER A 630 13.49 13.70 -9.04
C SER A 630 14.87 13.55 -8.42
N ALA A 631 15.18 12.37 -7.89
CA ALA A 631 16.51 12.03 -7.41
C ALA A 631 16.78 10.56 -7.68
N PHE A 632 17.78 10.26 -8.50
CA PHE A 632 18.06 8.88 -8.91
C PHE A 632 19.52 8.68 -9.29
N ARG A 633 19.95 7.43 -9.22
CA ARG A 633 21.23 7.00 -9.77
C ARG A 633 21.12 6.72 -11.26
N PRO A 634 21.98 7.32 -12.09
CA PRO A 634 21.99 7.06 -13.53
C PRO A 634 22.83 5.85 -13.93
N ASP A 635 23.67 5.34 -13.01
CA ASP A 635 24.79 4.44 -13.29
C ASP A 635 24.54 2.97 -12.93
N VAL A 636 23.30 2.62 -12.55
CA VAL A 636 22.94 1.27 -12.11
C VAL A 636 21.61 0.83 -12.70
N ASN A 637 21.53 -0.48 -12.98
CA ASN A 637 20.28 -1.13 -13.30
C ASN A 637 19.37 -1.09 -12.06
N GLY A 638 18.16 -0.57 -12.21
CA GLY A 638 17.31 -0.32 -11.06
C GLY A 638 16.04 0.44 -11.41
N TYR A 639 15.10 0.41 -10.48
CA TYR A 639 13.80 1.06 -10.64
C TYR A 639 13.83 2.50 -10.14
N GLN A 640 13.31 3.38 -10.97
CA GLN A 640 13.06 4.78 -10.68
C GLN A 640 11.55 5.00 -10.66
N PHE A 641 10.93 4.97 -9.49
CA PHE A 641 9.48 5.06 -9.39
C PHE A 641 9.01 6.52 -9.32
N GLY A 642 8.01 6.85 -10.13
CA GLY A 642 7.21 8.07 -10.04
C GLY A 642 5.75 7.73 -9.80
N VAL A 643 4.96 8.78 -9.53
CA VAL A 643 3.52 8.64 -9.29
C VAL A 643 2.74 9.60 -10.13
N ALA A 644 1.58 9.16 -10.55
CA ALA A 644 0.71 9.87 -11.46
C ALA A 644 -0.74 9.93 -10.93
N GLY A 645 -1.44 11.00 -11.26
CA GLY A 645 -2.89 11.12 -11.14
C GLY A 645 -3.46 11.71 -9.83
N TRP A 646 -4.63 12.35 -9.93
CA TRP A 646 -5.36 12.96 -8.82
C TRP A 646 -5.81 11.89 -7.81
N GLY A 647 -5.08 11.81 -6.69
CA GLY A 647 -5.55 11.10 -5.50
C GLY A 647 -6.96 11.55 -5.14
N GLY A 648 -7.88 10.61 -4.97
CA GLY A 648 -9.23 10.89 -4.50
C GLY A 648 -10.30 11.18 -5.56
N ASN A 649 -9.95 11.49 -6.81
CA ASN A 649 -10.90 12.04 -7.79
C ASN A 649 -11.01 11.26 -9.10
N GLY A 650 -10.26 10.18 -9.30
CA GLY A 650 -10.42 9.37 -10.52
C GLY A 650 -9.62 9.89 -11.73
N TYR A 651 -9.75 9.19 -12.87
CA TYR A 651 -9.15 9.58 -14.15
C TYR A 651 -9.92 10.70 -14.86
N TYR A 652 -11.25 10.68 -14.82
CA TYR A 652 -12.07 11.65 -15.56
C TYR A 652 -11.82 13.11 -15.17
N PRO A 653 -11.80 13.49 -13.88
CA PRO A 653 -11.46 14.84 -13.50
C PRO A 653 -10.05 15.26 -13.90
N GLN A 654 -9.08 14.34 -13.99
CA GLN A 654 -7.75 14.67 -14.52
C GLN A 654 -7.83 15.00 -16.01
N ILE A 655 -8.54 14.18 -16.77
CA ILE A 655 -8.70 14.36 -18.22
C ILE A 655 -9.43 15.70 -18.52
N ILE A 656 -10.45 16.03 -17.74
CA ILE A 656 -11.34 17.18 -18.02
C ILE A 656 -10.87 18.48 -17.38
N PHE A 657 -10.22 18.45 -16.21
CA PHE A 657 -9.82 19.68 -15.51
C PHE A 657 -8.34 20.04 -15.70
N SER A 658 -7.51 19.14 -16.23
CA SER A 658 -6.15 19.49 -16.64
C SER A 658 -6.15 20.19 -18.00
N GLU A 659 -5.16 21.05 -18.24
CA GLU A 659 -4.92 21.56 -19.58
C GLU A 659 -4.40 20.41 -20.46
N PRO A 660 -5.09 20.02 -21.56
CA PRO A 660 -4.78 18.79 -22.31
C PRO A 660 -3.34 18.73 -22.85
N ALA A 661 -2.82 19.87 -23.29
CA ALA A 661 -1.43 19.96 -23.75
C ALA A 661 -0.43 19.80 -22.58
N ALA A 662 -0.81 20.21 -21.36
CA ALA A 662 0.06 20.13 -20.19
C ALA A 662 0.22 18.70 -19.66
N ILE A 663 -0.86 17.91 -19.62
CA ILE A 663 -0.75 16.50 -19.23
C ILE A 663 0.13 15.70 -20.19
N SER A 664 -0.01 15.96 -21.50
CA SER A 664 0.81 15.31 -22.54
C SER A 664 2.27 15.74 -22.47
N GLU A 665 2.53 17.04 -22.27
CA GLU A 665 3.88 17.57 -22.08
C GLU A 665 4.56 16.98 -20.84
N TRP A 666 3.83 16.91 -19.73
CA TRP A 666 4.30 16.32 -18.50
C TRP A 666 4.67 14.85 -18.65
N MET A 667 3.80 14.03 -19.27
CA MET A 667 4.07 12.61 -19.52
C MET A 667 5.30 12.42 -20.41
N ARG A 668 5.47 13.27 -21.43
CA ARG A 668 6.65 13.20 -22.31
C ARG A 668 7.94 13.52 -21.57
N ILE A 669 7.93 14.53 -20.70
CA ILE A 669 9.11 14.91 -19.90
C ILE A 669 9.39 13.88 -18.80
N ALA A 670 8.34 13.24 -18.27
CA ALA A 670 8.49 12.12 -17.37
C ALA A 670 9.24 10.96 -18.02
N ALA A 671 9.06 10.78 -19.33
CA ALA A 671 9.65 9.72 -20.14
C ALA A 671 9.49 8.35 -19.44
N PRO A 672 8.26 7.93 -19.14
CA PRO A 672 8.02 6.64 -18.49
C PRO A 672 8.43 5.50 -19.44
N ASP A 673 9.09 4.49 -18.88
CA ASP A 673 9.32 3.21 -19.56
C ASP A 673 8.12 2.28 -19.36
N LEU A 674 7.61 2.22 -18.11
CA LEU A 674 6.51 1.37 -17.70
C LEU A 674 5.48 2.17 -16.90
N TRP A 675 4.20 1.94 -17.17
CA TRP A 675 3.09 2.57 -16.48
C TRP A 675 2.17 1.54 -15.85
N ILE A 676 2.00 1.59 -14.53
CA ILE A 676 1.04 0.77 -13.78
C ILE A 676 -0.19 1.61 -13.49
N GLN A 677 -1.27 1.32 -14.20
CA GLN A 677 -2.55 2.00 -14.07
C GLN A 677 -3.50 1.19 -13.18
N VAL A 678 -3.87 1.76 -12.04
CA VAL A 678 -4.72 1.13 -11.03
C VAL A 678 -6.13 1.71 -11.08
N PRO A 679 -7.22 0.93 -10.94
CA PRO A 679 -8.59 1.45 -10.95
C PRO A 679 -8.79 2.70 -10.10
N ALA A 680 -9.34 3.76 -10.70
CA ALA A 680 -9.51 5.05 -10.05
C ALA A 680 -10.97 5.27 -9.66
N GLN A 681 -11.43 4.46 -8.71
CA GLN A 681 -12.84 4.21 -8.31
C GLN A 681 -13.71 5.42 -7.94
N GLN A 682 -13.17 6.62 -7.80
CA GLN A 682 -13.92 7.82 -7.39
C GLN A 682 -14.15 8.74 -8.59
N ASN A 683 -15.39 9.16 -8.82
CA ASN A 683 -15.76 10.08 -9.91
C ASN A 683 -15.25 9.64 -11.30
N SER A 684 -15.10 8.34 -11.54
CA SER A 684 -14.73 7.77 -12.84
C SER A 684 -15.50 6.49 -13.09
N LEU A 685 -15.79 6.25 -14.36
CA LEU A 685 -16.28 5.00 -14.89
C LEU A 685 -15.07 4.18 -15.41
N PRO A 686 -15.20 2.85 -15.52
CA PRO A 686 -14.11 1.99 -16.01
C PRO A 686 -13.54 2.41 -17.37
N GLU A 687 -14.37 2.89 -18.30
CA GLU A 687 -13.95 3.33 -19.64
C GLU A 687 -12.92 4.47 -19.63
N HIS A 688 -12.89 5.27 -18.57
CA HIS A 688 -11.88 6.32 -18.43
C HIS A 688 -10.46 5.75 -18.24
N MET A 689 -10.29 4.44 -17.99
CA MET A 689 -8.97 3.81 -18.06
C MET A 689 -8.40 3.83 -19.47
N SER A 690 -9.23 3.49 -20.46
CA SER A 690 -8.85 3.53 -21.87
C SER A 690 -8.57 4.96 -22.32
N ASP A 691 -9.42 5.93 -21.92
CA ASP A 691 -9.17 7.34 -22.24
C ASP A 691 -7.81 7.81 -21.71
N TYR A 692 -7.45 7.42 -20.48
CA TYR A 692 -6.16 7.77 -19.89
C TYR A 692 -4.99 7.01 -20.55
N THR A 693 -5.20 5.74 -20.92
CA THR A 693 -4.24 4.92 -21.68
C THR A 693 -3.93 5.57 -23.04
N ALA A 694 -4.95 6.09 -23.73
CA ALA A 694 -4.78 6.80 -24.98
C ALA A 694 -3.92 8.07 -24.82
N LEU A 695 -4.11 8.82 -23.73
CA LEU A 695 -3.27 9.98 -23.41
C LEU A 695 -1.80 9.59 -23.14
N ILE A 696 -1.58 8.50 -22.39
CA ILE A 696 -0.22 7.99 -22.14
C ILE A 696 0.44 7.64 -23.46
N ARG A 697 -0.21 6.86 -24.32
CA ARG A 697 0.35 6.47 -25.64
C ARG A 697 0.60 7.65 -26.55
N GLN A 698 -0.27 8.66 -26.53
CA GLN A 698 -0.06 9.88 -27.29
C GLN A 698 1.21 10.62 -26.85
N ALA A 699 1.51 10.60 -25.54
CA ALA A 699 2.64 11.34 -24.97
C ALA A 699 3.96 10.52 -24.92
N ALA A 700 3.84 9.20 -24.74
CA ALA A 700 4.92 8.24 -24.55
C ALA A 700 4.56 6.92 -25.27
N PRO A 701 4.69 6.87 -26.61
CA PRO A 701 4.23 5.74 -27.42
C PRO A 701 4.97 4.42 -27.12
N GLU A 702 6.21 4.49 -26.63
CA GLU A 702 7.02 3.33 -26.27
C GLU A 702 6.79 2.86 -24.82
N CYS A 703 5.90 3.52 -24.08
CA CYS A 703 5.64 3.15 -22.69
C CYS A 703 4.80 1.86 -22.64
N GLU A 704 5.32 0.85 -21.96
CA GLU A 704 4.55 -0.36 -21.65
C GLU A 704 3.51 -0.04 -20.58
N ILE A 705 2.29 -0.58 -20.70
CA ILE A 705 1.18 -0.25 -19.78
C ILE A 705 0.62 -1.54 -19.18
N VAL A 706 0.49 -1.52 -17.85
CA VAL A 706 -0.13 -2.57 -17.05
C VAL A 706 -1.38 -2.00 -16.40
N TRP A 707 -2.52 -2.66 -16.57
CA TRP A 707 -3.72 -2.42 -15.78
C TRP A 707 -3.75 -3.38 -14.60
N ALA A 708 -3.63 -2.84 -13.40
CA ALA A 708 -3.52 -3.63 -12.18
C ALA A 708 -4.70 -3.37 -11.24
N ALA A 709 -5.61 -4.33 -11.12
CA ALA A 709 -6.69 -4.28 -10.15
C ALA A 709 -6.25 -4.84 -8.79
N GLU A 710 -6.47 -4.06 -7.74
CA GLU A 710 -6.26 -4.46 -6.34
C GLU A 710 -7.50 -5.10 -5.69
N ALA A 711 -7.35 -5.39 -4.39
CA ALA A 711 -8.42 -5.87 -3.56
C ALA A 711 -9.47 -4.78 -3.29
N ALA A 712 -10.74 -5.13 -3.44
CA ALA A 712 -11.90 -4.26 -3.49
C ALA A 712 -12.05 -3.26 -2.33
N HIS A 713 -12.53 -2.03 -2.57
CA HIS A 713 -13.39 -1.37 -1.56
C HIS A 713 -14.76 -2.08 -1.61
N PRO A 714 -15.44 -2.34 -0.49
CA PRO A 714 -16.67 -3.15 -0.48
C PRO A 714 -17.89 -2.57 -1.23
N SER A 715 -17.79 -1.43 -1.93
CA SER A 715 -18.88 -0.90 -2.73
C SER A 715 -18.97 -1.62 -4.08
N GLY A 716 -20.18 -2.10 -4.42
CA GLY A 716 -20.46 -2.90 -5.63
C GLY A 716 -20.15 -2.24 -7.00
N VAL A 717 -19.60 -1.03 -7.03
CA VAL A 717 -19.15 -0.33 -8.24
C VAL A 717 -17.90 -1.00 -8.86
N GLN A 718 -17.22 -1.89 -8.13
CA GLN A 718 -15.91 -2.44 -8.52
C GLN A 718 -15.90 -3.68 -9.36
N LEU A 719 -16.97 -4.49 -9.34
CA LEU A 719 -17.09 -5.59 -10.28
C LEU A 719 -16.93 -5.06 -11.70
N GLY A 720 -17.50 -3.88 -11.98
CA GLY A 720 -17.35 -3.21 -13.26
C GLY A 720 -15.90 -2.89 -13.66
N TRP A 721 -14.98 -2.63 -12.74
CA TRP A 721 -13.57 -2.34 -13.10
C TRP A 721 -12.77 -3.60 -13.39
N VAL A 722 -13.00 -4.65 -12.61
CA VAL A 722 -12.34 -5.94 -12.81
C VAL A 722 -12.82 -6.58 -14.10
N ASP A 723 -14.13 -6.63 -14.29
CA ASP A 723 -14.75 -7.12 -15.53
C ASP A 723 -14.23 -6.30 -16.72
N TYR A 724 -14.15 -4.96 -16.59
CA TYR A 724 -13.61 -4.11 -17.66
C TYR A 724 -12.16 -4.45 -18.01
N ILE A 725 -11.26 -4.60 -17.03
CA ILE A 725 -9.86 -4.95 -17.29
C ILE A 725 -9.77 -6.29 -18.02
N VAL A 726 -10.50 -7.30 -17.56
CA VAL A 726 -10.49 -8.63 -18.16
C VAL A 726 -11.05 -8.61 -19.59
N ASP A 727 -12.12 -7.86 -19.81
CA ASP A 727 -12.80 -7.80 -21.10
C ASP A 727 -12.07 -6.93 -22.13
N HIS A 728 -11.25 -5.96 -21.71
CA HIS A 728 -10.70 -4.93 -22.61
C HIS A 728 -9.17 -4.90 -22.70
N ALA A 729 -8.42 -5.41 -21.71
CA ALA A 729 -6.95 -5.29 -21.69
C ALA A 729 -6.28 -5.80 -22.98
N GLU A 730 -6.71 -6.94 -23.51
CA GLU A 730 -6.20 -7.49 -24.77
C GLU A 730 -6.47 -6.55 -25.95
N SER A 731 -7.72 -6.09 -26.11
CA SER A 731 -8.10 -5.17 -27.20
C SER A 731 -7.41 -3.81 -27.11
N GLU A 732 -7.04 -3.42 -25.90
CA GLU A 732 -6.30 -2.23 -25.59
C GLU A 732 -4.80 -2.45 -25.67
N GLY A 733 -4.30 -3.67 -25.92
CA GLY A 733 -2.87 -3.96 -26.01
C GLY A 733 -2.12 -3.64 -24.71
N VAL A 734 -2.71 -3.95 -23.56
CA VAL A 734 -2.12 -3.77 -22.23
C VAL A 734 -2.18 -5.08 -21.45
N ILE A 735 -1.27 -5.26 -20.48
CA ILE A 735 -1.35 -6.41 -19.58
C ILE A 735 -2.41 -6.14 -18.52
N GLY A 736 -3.36 -7.05 -18.36
CA GLY A 736 -4.37 -7.01 -17.30
C GLY A 736 -4.01 -7.96 -16.16
N ILE A 737 -3.74 -7.45 -14.96
CA ILE A 737 -3.60 -8.27 -13.76
C ILE A 737 -4.69 -7.97 -12.74
N VAL A 738 -5.23 -9.04 -12.14
CA VAL A 738 -6.27 -8.95 -11.11
C VAL A 738 -5.79 -9.69 -9.87
N ALA A 739 -5.46 -8.91 -8.84
CA ALA A 739 -5.09 -9.44 -7.53
C ALA A 739 -6.30 -9.74 -6.64
N LEU A 740 -7.48 -9.21 -7.00
CA LEU A 740 -8.72 -9.45 -6.27
C LEU A 740 -8.97 -10.96 -6.14
N ASN A 741 -9.40 -11.39 -4.95
CA ASN A 741 -9.81 -12.78 -4.66
C ASN A 741 -8.73 -13.86 -4.79
N ARG A 742 -7.47 -13.48 -5.04
CA ARG A 742 -6.35 -14.43 -5.04
C ARG A 742 -6.19 -15.02 -3.63
N PRO A 743 -6.13 -16.36 -3.48
CA PRO A 743 -5.95 -17.00 -2.18
C PRO A 743 -4.71 -16.50 -1.42
N GLN A 744 -3.72 -15.93 -2.09
CA GLN A 744 -2.51 -15.37 -1.47
C GLN A 744 -2.79 -14.11 -0.63
N ILE A 745 -3.83 -13.34 -0.96
CA ILE A 745 -4.25 -12.13 -0.23
C ILE A 745 -5.44 -12.43 0.70
N GLY A 746 -6.35 -13.30 0.27
CA GLY A 746 -7.54 -13.73 1.01
C GLY A 746 -8.74 -12.82 0.90
N THR A 747 -9.84 -13.22 1.54
CA THR A 747 -11.07 -12.43 1.63
C THR A 747 -10.82 -11.09 2.31
N GLU A 748 -11.71 -10.10 2.12
CA GLU A 748 -11.60 -8.81 2.82
C GLU A 748 -11.52 -8.97 4.35
N LEU A 749 -12.30 -9.91 4.89
CA LEU A 749 -12.29 -10.23 6.31
C LEU A 749 -10.94 -10.77 6.78
N GLU A 750 -10.33 -11.66 5.99
CA GLU A 750 -8.98 -12.15 6.23
C GLU A 750 -7.96 -11.03 6.04
N GLN A 751 -8.10 -10.15 5.06
CA GLN A 751 -7.19 -9.01 4.88
C GLN A 751 -7.23 -8.03 6.05
N LEU A 752 -8.42 -7.75 6.59
CA LEU A 752 -8.61 -6.94 7.80
C LEU A 752 -7.99 -7.63 9.01
N ALA A 753 -8.25 -8.93 9.18
CA ALA A 753 -7.63 -9.72 10.23
C ALA A 753 -6.11 -9.69 10.07
N ASP A 754 -5.59 -9.88 8.86
CA ASP A 754 -4.18 -10.06 8.57
C ASP A 754 -3.36 -8.76 8.66
N GLY A 755 -4.04 -7.64 8.93
CA GLY A 755 -3.43 -6.32 8.90
C GLY A 755 -3.01 -5.90 7.50
N HIS A 756 -3.53 -6.55 6.45
CA HIS A 756 -3.33 -6.13 5.05
C HIS A 756 -4.24 -4.97 4.67
N ARG A 757 -5.36 -4.82 5.37
CA ARG A 757 -6.18 -3.60 5.30
C ARG A 757 -5.94 -2.75 6.52
N SER A 758 -6.23 -1.48 6.36
CA SER A 758 -6.28 -0.53 7.45
C SER A 758 -7.71 -0.17 7.84
N ASN A 759 -8.63 -0.40 6.93
CA ASN A 759 -10.08 -0.22 7.02
C ASN A 759 -10.67 -0.82 5.74
N LEU A 760 -11.99 -0.79 5.62
CA LEU A 760 -12.72 -1.31 4.46
C LEU A 760 -12.15 -0.83 3.11
N PRO A 761 -12.08 0.48 2.82
CA PRO A 761 -11.56 0.92 1.53
C PRO A 761 -10.04 0.92 1.35
N HIS A 762 -9.20 0.82 2.39
CA HIS A 762 -7.76 1.06 2.20
C HIS A 762 -6.88 -0.09 2.69
N ILE A 763 -5.94 -0.49 1.85
CA ILE A 763 -4.85 -1.42 2.13
C ILE A 763 -3.86 -0.77 3.11
N SER A 764 -3.21 -1.54 3.99
CA SER A 764 -2.15 -1.06 4.90
C SER A 764 -0.78 -1.02 4.17
N ALA A 765 0.28 -0.48 4.78
CA ALA A 765 1.62 -0.52 4.15
C ALA A 765 2.06 -1.96 3.91
N ARG A 766 1.89 -2.80 4.94
CA ARG A 766 2.03 -4.25 4.84
C ARG A 766 1.23 -4.87 3.69
N GLY A 767 -0.04 -4.51 3.58
CA GLY A 767 -0.89 -5.01 2.50
C GLY A 767 -0.42 -4.56 1.12
N ASN A 768 0.16 -3.37 0.99
CA ASN A 768 0.74 -2.89 -0.26
C ASN A 768 1.99 -3.71 -0.63
N VAL A 769 2.83 -4.08 0.33
CA VAL A 769 3.97 -5.00 0.09
C VAL A 769 3.45 -6.35 -0.40
N LYS A 770 2.44 -6.92 0.28
CA LYS A 770 1.82 -8.18 -0.13
C LYS A 770 1.22 -8.11 -1.53
N LEU A 771 0.62 -6.98 -1.86
CA LEU A 771 0.03 -6.74 -3.16
C LEU A 771 1.09 -6.57 -4.24
N ALA A 772 2.18 -5.84 -3.98
CA ALA A 772 3.31 -5.72 -4.90
C ALA A 772 3.97 -7.07 -5.17
N GLU A 773 4.16 -7.90 -4.13
CA GLU A 773 4.63 -9.28 -4.28
C GLU A 773 3.71 -10.10 -5.19
N LEU A 774 2.39 -10.06 -4.93
CA LEU A 774 1.43 -10.77 -5.76
C LEU A 774 1.39 -10.21 -7.20
N TRP A 775 1.47 -8.89 -7.38
CA TRP A 775 1.50 -8.28 -8.70
C TRP A 775 2.73 -8.74 -9.48
N CYS A 776 3.91 -8.80 -8.86
CA CYS A 776 5.08 -9.39 -9.51
C CYS A 776 4.82 -10.85 -9.92
N GLN A 777 4.22 -11.67 -9.06
CA GLN A 777 3.86 -13.05 -9.47
C GLN A 777 2.89 -13.07 -10.66
N LEU A 778 1.84 -12.26 -10.63
CA LEU A 778 0.85 -12.21 -11.71
C LEU A 778 1.46 -11.66 -13.01
N LEU A 779 2.41 -10.74 -12.91
CA LEU A 779 3.18 -10.26 -14.04
C LEU A 779 4.12 -11.33 -14.60
N LEU A 780 4.77 -12.15 -13.78
CA LEU A 780 5.52 -13.31 -14.29
C LEU A 780 4.62 -14.27 -15.07
N ASP A 781 3.40 -14.48 -14.58
CA ASP A 781 2.44 -15.39 -15.22
C ASP A 781 1.86 -14.80 -16.53
N ALA A 782 1.82 -13.46 -16.67
CA ALA A 782 1.15 -12.76 -17.76
C ALA A 782 2.10 -12.15 -18.81
N ALA A 783 3.21 -11.58 -18.34
CA ALA A 783 4.16 -10.87 -19.16
C ALA A 783 5.10 -11.89 -19.80
N ILE A 784 5.00 -12.00 -21.12
CA ILE A 784 5.99 -12.73 -21.90
C ILE A 784 7.06 -11.69 -22.22
N ASP A 785 8.31 -11.96 -21.85
CA ASP A 785 9.45 -11.19 -22.37
C ASP A 785 9.63 -11.59 -23.84
N PRO A 786 9.22 -10.76 -24.83
CA PRO A 786 9.39 -11.12 -26.23
C PRO A 786 10.87 -11.20 -26.61
N CYS A 787 11.76 -10.61 -25.80
CA CYS A 787 13.18 -10.71 -26.02
C CYS A 787 14.00 -10.86 -24.74
N PRO A 788 14.15 -12.09 -24.23
CA PRO A 788 15.07 -12.35 -23.14
C PRO A 788 16.54 -12.10 -23.53
N ALA A 789 16.88 -11.92 -24.81
CA ALA A 789 18.24 -11.69 -25.29
C ALA A 789 18.66 -10.21 -25.43
N ASP A 790 17.79 -9.24 -25.12
CA ASP A 790 18.08 -7.80 -25.17
C ASP A 790 18.75 -7.33 -23.85
N PHE A 791 20.06 -7.10 -23.91
CA PHE A 791 20.90 -6.77 -22.76
C PHE A 791 21.62 -5.43 -22.91
N ALA A 792 21.62 -4.80 -24.09
CA ALA A 792 22.37 -3.58 -24.36
C ALA A 792 21.57 -2.56 -25.17
N PRO A 793 21.78 -1.24 -24.94
CA PRO A 793 21.18 -0.21 -25.78
C PRO A 793 21.80 -0.17 -27.19
N PRO A 794 21.04 0.22 -28.23
CA PRO A 794 19.65 0.68 -28.15
C PRO A 794 18.68 -0.48 -27.92
N TRP A 795 17.84 -0.36 -26.90
CA TRP A 795 16.86 -1.39 -26.55
C TRP A 795 15.92 -1.66 -27.73
N HIS A 796 15.50 -2.91 -27.87
CA HIS A 796 14.78 -3.47 -29.02
C HIS A 796 15.60 -3.55 -30.31
N PHE A 797 16.93 -3.38 -30.25
CA PHE A 797 17.83 -3.64 -31.36
C PHE A 797 18.87 -4.68 -30.95
N TYR A 798 18.83 -5.83 -31.64
CA TYR A 798 19.67 -6.97 -31.30
C TYR A 798 20.95 -6.96 -32.10
N ASP A 799 22.08 -6.81 -31.40
CA ASP A 799 23.38 -6.83 -32.03
C ASP A 799 24.45 -7.51 -31.15
N PHE A 800 25.72 -7.36 -31.54
CA PHE A 800 26.82 -8.01 -30.85
C PHE A 800 27.05 -7.46 -29.42
N PHE A 801 26.58 -6.25 -29.11
CA PHE A 801 26.69 -5.67 -27.78
C PHE A 801 25.81 -6.40 -26.76
N ASP A 802 24.64 -6.90 -27.16
CA ASP A 802 23.83 -7.78 -26.30
C ASP A 802 24.58 -9.03 -25.89
N VAL A 803 25.27 -9.66 -26.85
CA VAL A 803 26.06 -10.87 -26.62
C VAL A 803 27.19 -10.57 -25.65
N GLN A 804 27.83 -9.41 -25.81
CA GLN A 804 28.90 -8.97 -24.92
C GLN A 804 28.42 -8.78 -23.48
N VAL A 805 27.26 -8.13 -23.29
CA VAL A 805 26.70 -7.90 -21.95
C VAL A 805 26.22 -9.23 -21.35
N TYR A 806 25.48 -10.05 -22.09
CA TYR A 806 25.05 -11.37 -21.62
C TYR A 806 26.23 -12.24 -21.15
N LEU A 807 27.31 -12.31 -21.93
CA LEU A 807 28.50 -13.08 -21.55
C LEU A 807 29.18 -12.53 -20.29
N ALA A 808 29.13 -11.22 -20.06
CA ALA A 808 29.64 -10.63 -18.83
C ALA A 808 28.81 -11.07 -17.63
N GLU A 809 27.48 -10.95 -17.72
CA GLU A 809 26.52 -11.39 -16.71
C GLU A 809 26.68 -12.90 -16.40
N PHE A 810 26.76 -13.73 -17.45
CA PHE A 810 26.96 -15.18 -17.38
C PHE A 810 28.23 -15.57 -16.61
N VAL A 811 29.36 -14.92 -16.95
CA VAL A 811 30.65 -15.17 -16.27
C VAL A 811 30.65 -14.68 -14.83
N SER A 812 29.93 -13.59 -14.53
CA SER A 812 29.73 -13.11 -13.16
C SER A 812 28.71 -13.90 -12.35
N GLN A 813 28.02 -14.86 -12.97
CA GLN A 813 26.98 -15.69 -12.34
C GLN A 813 25.88 -14.83 -11.71
N THR A 814 25.43 -13.82 -12.44
CA THR A 814 24.31 -12.96 -12.02
C THR A 814 22.99 -13.57 -12.45
N SER A 815 21.93 -13.40 -11.65
CA SER A 815 20.57 -13.89 -11.93
C SER A 815 20.00 -13.39 -13.27
N LEU A 816 20.54 -12.30 -13.83
CA LEU A 816 20.16 -11.81 -15.16
C LEU A 816 20.54 -12.79 -16.29
N ALA A 817 21.54 -13.64 -16.08
CA ALA A 817 21.98 -14.62 -17.06
C ALA A 817 21.23 -15.96 -16.98
N ASP A 818 20.39 -16.17 -15.95
CA ASP A 818 19.53 -17.36 -15.78
C ASP A 818 18.27 -17.20 -16.64
N LEU A 819 18.39 -17.56 -17.92
CA LEU A 819 17.30 -17.45 -18.88
C LEU A 819 16.37 -18.68 -18.85
N THR A 820 16.77 -19.75 -18.17
CA THR A 820 15.90 -20.91 -17.93
C THR A 820 15.05 -20.76 -16.68
N GLY A 821 15.43 -19.87 -15.76
CA GLY A 821 14.73 -19.56 -14.52
C GLY A 821 14.83 -20.67 -13.47
N ASP A 822 15.83 -21.55 -13.57
CA ASP A 822 16.00 -22.69 -12.66
C ASP A 822 16.94 -22.39 -11.46
N GLY A 823 17.51 -21.18 -11.43
CA GLY A 823 18.44 -20.71 -10.41
C GLY A 823 19.88 -21.18 -10.62
N ILE A 824 20.21 -21.85 -11.72
CA ILE A 824 21.53 -22.41 -12.03
C ILE A 824 22.02 -21.83 -13.36
N ILE A 825 22.99 -20.91 -13.30
CA ILE A 825 23.56 -20.30 -14.50
C ILE A 825 24.56 -21.24 -15.15
N ASP A 826 24.14 -21.95 -16.19
CA ASP A 826 24.95 -22.96 -16.87
C ASP A 826 24.83 -22.95 -18.41
N PHE A 827 25.33 -23.99 -19.06
CA PHE A 827 25.32 -24.05 -20.52
C PHE A 827 23.91 -23.97 -21.14
N PHE A 828 22.87 -24.38 -20.43
CA PHE A 828 21.50 -24.30 -20.91
C PHE A 828 20.99 -22.86 -21.01
N ASP A 829 21.42 -21.96 -20.13
CA ASP A 829 21.09 -20.53 -20.28
C ASP A 829 21.79 -19.93 -21.49
N LEU A 830 23.04 -20.30 -21.75
CA LEU A 830 23.75 -19.85 -22.94
C LEU A 830 23.03 -20.36 -24.21
N VAL A 831 22.52 -21.59 -24.19
CA VAL A 831 21.71 -22.12 -25.29
C VAL A 831 20.40 -21.33 -25.43
N ALA A 832 19.68 -21.07 -24.33
CA ALA A 832 18.47 -20.27 -24.34
C ALA A 832 18.71 -18.85 -24.90
N TYR A 833 19.83 -18.22 -24.51
CA TYR A 833 20.26 -16.93 -25.05
C TYR A 833 20.52 -17.01 -26.55
N LEU A 834 21.30 -18.01 -27.00
CA LEU A 834 21.63 -18.18 -28.42
C LEU A 834 20.40 -18.50 -29.27
N ASP A 835 19.45 -19.28 -28.74
CA ASP A 835 18.19 -19.59 -29.41
C ASP A 835 17.32 -18.32 -29.56
N ALA A 836 17.18 -17.53 -28.48
CA ALA A 836 16.46 -16.26 -28.51
C ALA A 836 17.14 -15.24 -29.46
N PHE A 837 18.47 -15.12 -29.40
CA PHE A 837 19.26 -14.28 -30.28
C PHE A 837 19.14 -14.70 -31.76
N ALA A 838 19.21 -16.01 -32.04
CA ALA A 838 19.09 -16.54 -33.40
C ALA A 838 17.66 -16.44 -33.97
N ALA A 839 16.64 -16.49 -33.11
CA ALA A 839 15.27 -16.21 -33.48
C ALA A 839 15.04 -14.72 -33.82
N GLY A 840 16.02 -13.86 -33.53
CA GLY A 840 15.93 -12.42 -33.70
C GLY A 840 14.95 -11.78 -32.74
N CYS A 841 14.63 -12.45 -31.62
CA CYS A 841 13.67 -12.01 -30.62
C CYS A 841 12.37 -11.46 -31.24
N GLY A 842 11.60 -12.38 -31.82
CA GLY A 842 10.36 -12.10 -32.53
C GLY A 842 9.14 -12.13 -31.64
#